data_AF-A0A7C9BI18-F1
#
_entry.id   AF-A0A7C9BI18-F1
#
_cell.length_a   1.000
_cell.length_b   1.000
_cell.length_c   1.000
_cell.angle_alpha   90.00
_cell.angle_beta   90.00
_cell.angle_gamma   90.00
#
_symmetry.space_group_name_H-M   'P 1'
#
loop_
_entity.id
_entity.type
_entity.pdbx_description
1 polymer ?
#
loop_
_entity_poly.entity_id
_entity_poly.type
_entity_poly.pdbx_seq_one_letter_code
_entity_poly.pdbx_strand_id
1 'polypeptide(L)'
;MKKAFTPYRKNCRYTLLLALVLIVRISPSVWAQAILKTDQNRLDPTTAALTDFYLRQYQNTLQKARLQKWPLRIELGSGRSLALQRTDALGQPVYYTTHTTPLATGTHTAALYDGGGLSLKLSGSSPEMKGKMALWDGGNVRADHRELSGRIKQADAQAGAIANDHATHMAGILIAQGIYPLAKGMAFGAELLAWNFDNDLSEIVQQAPNLLISNHAYGPVAGWLLDTSRPGNSNDEKWEWWGTPAISETQDYRFGFYDEAVSEVDRITANFPYFLMVRSADNKRIENGPPLGTKYYLKNTDVQSTLPRSRNDGYDIIPGEANAKNVLTVGAADLQGQTFRMTPYSGWGPTDDGRIKPDLLGVGTQVLSSVGTDTDAYGVLTGTSMASANVSGSLLLLQELYRQRTNTFMLSSTLKGLALHTAGKPEGKTDPSYEYGWGLLNTEKAARVILNDEGKHLLTEQVLQQGGIFTQKFVALGSEPLVVTICWTDPEALPTIPSSTTVNSTTPKLVNDLDASMAEGFNSYQPWVLDPAAPAQPARKGNNFRDNVEQIYIGNPLKGRTYTLTVSHKNILKNGRQPFALIASGLEKPDCGQTAAITPGTDTTLCPGQTLTLWANAGNSYIYEWLLDGNVIKKGTDRSLEVNRPGAYEVRASTAGCTATSKTVKVQSSDVFADITQKGEILVCDSRGMELSANTGPGYTYQWLRDGTPVAGATNPRHQATESGMYQVRIGQRGCAVVSAATRVEVTPVKADLDPAVSAIICNGKAALLKAPQEKAYTYSWFYNNTLLSGATSATLQAVKPGRYAVEVRNGGCRVRSTDVVVQQVNVAADIIPPATTQIPPGASVVLKANYELGNYYEWYRNAVLMTHETAPLLTVTQGGAYQVAIQNQGCRAESATVLLWGGTPDTTPIITGLVPSVDSSRMVILYPNPTHEMLTVAVHQLGYGQVSSAAVLTIQGQAIVSQPLLPEGGYLKTDFNVRTLPLGNYLIKITVGEQVFTEHFVKH
;
A
#
# COMPACT_ATOMS: atom_id res chain seq x y z
N MET A 1 24.39 56.14 33.76
CA MET A 1 25.59 56.50 34.57
C MET A 1 25.37 56.11 36.02
N LYS A 2 26.42 56.25 36.86
CA LYS A 2 26.52 56.02 38.32
C LYS A 2 25.32 56.54 39.14
N LYS A 3 24.87 55.78 40.16
CA LYS A 3 25.01 56.00 41.63
C LYS A 3 24.64 57.43 42.08
N ALA A 4 23.59 57.69 42.87
CA ALA A 4 23.29 57.26 44.25
C ALA A 4 24.12 57.96 45.35
N PHE A 5 23.46 58.50 46.38
CA PHE A 5 23.64 58.27 47.85
C PHE A 5 22.56 59.08 48.62
N THR A 6 21.69 58.60 49.54
CA THR A 6 21.78 58.06 50.95
C THR A 6 21.88 59.13 52.09
N PRO A 7 21.53 58.86 53.39
CA PRO A 7 20.55 59.70 54.13
C PRO A 7 20.88 60.03 55.62
N TYR A 8 19.93 60.61 56.38
CA TYR A 8 19.91 60.69 57.87
C TYR A 8 18.45 60.41 58.37
N ARG A 9 18.16 59.44 59.27
CA ARG A 9 18.34 59.36 60.76
C ARG A 9 17.34 60.24 61.55
N LYS A 10 16.78 59.87 62.72
CA LYS A 10 17.08 58.78 63.71
C LYS A 10 15.91 58.57 64.72
N ASN A 11 15.86 57.39 65.38
CA ASN A 11 15.11 57.06 66.63
C ASN A 11 13.55 57.14 66.57
N CYS A 12 12.69 56.49 67.39
CA CYS A 12 12.64 55.28 68.26
C CYS A 12 11.15 55.11 68.69
N ARG A 13 10.55 53.97 69.11
CA ARG A 13 10.97 52.56 69.29
C ARG A 13 9.70 51.63 69.24
N TYR A 14 9.92 50.32 69.48
CA TYR A 14 9.01 49.15 69.62
C TYR A 14 7.75 49.31 70.50
N THR A 15 6.68 48.49 70.37
CA THR A 15 6.48 47.11 69.81
C THR A 15 5.01 47.00 69.29
N LEU A 16 4.43 45.97 68.61
CA LEU A 16 4.73 44.55 68.33
C LEU A 16 4.11 44.08 66.97
N LEU A 17 4.19 42.77 66.71
CA LEU A 17 3.68 41.91 65.62
C LEU A 17 2.15 41.99 65.35
N LEU A 18 1.58 41.68 64.18
CA LEU A 18 2.12 41.08 62.93
C LEU A 18 1.26 41.47 61.68
N ALA A 19 1.91 41.61 60.51
CA ALA A 19 1.49 41.61 59.07
C ALA A 19 -0.01 41.46 58.63
N LEU A 20 -0.51 41.99 57.50
CA LEU A 20 0.11 42.71 56.36
C LEU A 20 -0.92 43.55 55.52
N VAL A 21 -0.45 44.63 54.86
CA VAL A 21 -0.98 45.32 53.63
C VAL A 21 -2.39 45.97 53.62
N LEU A 22 -2.47 47.09 52.88
CA LEU A 22 -3.54 48.08 52.78
C LEU A 22 -4.88 47.59 52.20
N ILE A 23 -5.98 48.19 52.70
CA ILE A 23 -7.20 48.48 51.94
C ILE A 23 -7.51 49.98 52.09
N VAL A 24 -7.96 50.63 51.01
CA VAL A 24 -8.35 52.06 51.00
C VAL A 24 -9.60 52.28 51.86
N ARG A 25 -9.57 53.25 52.78
CA ARG A 25 -10.72 53.54 53.65
C ARG A 25 -11.70 54.53 53.03
N ILE A 26 -12.94 54.06 52.94
CA ILE A 26 -14.20 54.79 52.87
C ILE A 26 -14.24 55.96 53.87
N SER A 27 -14.98 57.02 53.55
CA SER A 27 -15.41 58.09 54.47
C SER A 27 -16.77 58.66 53.99
N PRO A 28 -17.64 59.22 54.87
CA PRO A 28 -18.44 58.34 55.75
C PRO A 28 -19.88 58.81 56.00
N SER A 29 -20.89 57.95 55.76
CA SER A 29 -22.20 58.06 56.45
C SER A 29 -22.99 56.74 56.42
N VAL A 30 -22.73 55.86 57.37
CA VAL A 30 -23.77 54.94 57.86
C VAL A 30 -24.71 55.75 58.74
N TRP A 31 -26.02 55.73 58.47
CA TRP A 31 -27.14 55.78 59.45
C TRP A 31 -28.47 55.78 58.68
N ALA A 32 -29.43 54.97 59.15
CA ALA A 32 -30.66 54.55 58.45
C ALA A 32 -30.40 53.75 57.14
N GLN A 33 -31.07 52.62 56.88
CA GLN A 33 -32.10 51.91 57.66
C GLN A 33 -31.56 50.56 58.14
N ALA A 34 -31.70 50.30 59.45
CA ALA A 34 -31.40 49.00 60.05
C ALA A 34 -32.59 48.56 60.93
N ILE A 35 -33.61 47.98 60.29
CA ILE A 35 -34.57 47.10 60.97
C ILE A 35 -34.51 45.77 60.22
N LEU A 36 -34.03 44.74 60.91
CA LEU A 36 -33.92 43.40 60.36
C LEU A 36 -35.23 42.62 60.54
N LYS A 37 -35.55 41.84 59.49
CA LYS A 37 -36.26 40.55 59.52
C LYS A 37 -37.15 40.22 60.74
N THR A 38 -38.40 39.92 60.44
CA THR A 38 -38.88 38.54 60.63
C THR A 38 -39.48 38.01 59.31
N ASP A 39 -38.89 36.92 58.83
CA ASP A 39 -39.38 35.95 57.85
C ASP A 39 -40.14 36.42 56.60
N GLN A 40 -39.37 36.94 55.63
CA GLN A 40 -39.64 36.59 54.22
C GLN A 40 -39.36 35.09 54.02
N ASN A 41 -40.36 34.34 53.58
CA ASN A 41 -40.20 32.95 53.20
C ASN A 41 -41.15 32.60 52.05
N ARG A 42 -40.72 31.66 51.20
CA ARG A 42 -41.39 31.13 49.99
C ARG A 42 -41.38 31.96 48.69
N LEU A 43 -40.36 31.70 47.86
CA LEU A 43 -40.65 31.11 46.55
C LEU A 43 -41.21 29.68 46.75
N ASP A 44 -41.85 29.05 45.76
CA ASP A 44 -41.96 27.59 45.87
C ASP A 44 -40.52 27.01 45.90
N PRO A 45 -40.09 26.26 46.94
CA PRO A 45 -38.66 26.23 47.30
C PRO A 45 -37.74 25.44 46.37
N THR A 46 -38.21 25.00 45.20
CA THR A 46 -37.47 24.11 44.30
C THR A 46 -36.54 24.87 43.35
N THR A 47 -37.05 25.66 42.41
CA THR A 47 -36.25 26.26 41.32
C THR A 47 -35.15 27.20 41.82
N ALA A 48 -35.44 28.13 42.72
CA ALA A 48 -34.43 29.07 43.22
C ALA A 48 -33.39 28.39 44.13
N ALA A 49 -33.80 27.42 44.95
CA ALA A 49 -32.86 26.65 45.77
C ALA A 49 -32.00 25.73 44.90
N LEU A 50 -32.54 25.15 43.82
CA LEU A 50 -31.76 24.42 42.82
C LEU A 50 -30.70 25.32 42.17
N THR A 51 -31.05 26.55 41.78
CA THR A 51 -30.09 27.51 41.18
C THR A 51 -28.97 27.89 42.16
N ASP A 52 -29.27 28.28 43.40
CA ASP A 52 -28.24 28.60 44.40
C ASP A 52 -27.44 27.35 44.83
N PHE A 53 -28.09 26.19 44.94
CA PHE A 53 -27.42 24.91 45.18
C PHE A 53 -26.44 24.57 44.07
N TYR A 54 -26.85 24.64 42.80
CA TYR A 54 -25.95 24.35 41.67
C TYR A 54 -24.83 25.39 41.54
N LEU A 55 -25.09 26.68 41.80
CA LEU A 55 -24.04 27.70 41.86
C LEU A 55 -23.00 27.42 42.96
N ARG A 56 -23.45 27.07 44.18
CA ARG A 56 -22.54 26.70 45.30
C ARG A 56 -21.80 25.40 45.04
N GLN A 57 -22.47 24.39 44.47
CA GLN A 57 -21.83 23.13 44.07
C GLN A 57 -20.78 23.39 42.99
N TYR A 58 -21.05 24.24 42.01
CA TYR A 58 -20.10 24.62 40.96
C TYR A 58 -18.90 25.38 41.54
N GLN A 59 -19.11 26.40 42.39
CA GLN A 59 -18.03 27.13 43.06
C GLN A 59 -17.16 26.22 43.95
N ASN A 60 -17.78 25.34 44.73
CA ASN A 60 -17.07 24.34 45.55
C ASN A 60 -16.30 23.34 44.67
N THR A 61 -16.87 22.94 43.53
CA THR A 61 -16.20 22.08 42.54
C THR A 61 -14.98 22.77 41.92
N LEU A 62 -15.07 24.05 41.55
CA LEU A 62 -13.93 24.84 41.09
C LEU A 62 -12.83 24.97 42.16
N GLN A 63 -13.21 25.12 43.44
CA GLN A 63 -12.26 25.15 44.55
C GLN A 63 -11.57 23.79 44.76
N LYS A 64 -12.34 22.69 44.76
CA LYS A 64 -11.80 21.32 44.85
C LYS A 64 -10.91 20.98 43.66
N ALA A 65 -11.30 21.36 42.44
CA ALA A 65 -10.50 21.13 41.23
C ALA A 65 -9.13 21.80 41.30
N ARG A 66 -9.06 23.05 41.81
CA ARG A 66 -7.80 23.75 42.08
C ARG A 66 -6.94 23.05 43.13
N LEU A 67 -7.54 22.52 44.20
CA LEU A 67 -6.83 21.83 45.28
C LEU A 67 -6.33 20.43 44.88
N GLN A 68 -7.15 19.67 44.14
CA GLN A 68 -6.89 18.28 43.75
C GLN A 68 -6.27 18.16 42.34
N LYS A 69 -5.94 19.29 41.69
CA LYS A 69 -5.42 19.39 40.33
C LYS A 69 -6.27 18.68 39.26
N TRP A 70 -7.59 18.66 39.44
CA TRP A 70 -8.48 18.13 38.40
C TRP A 70 -8.54 19.13 37.23
N PRO A 71 -8.30 18.69 35.98
CA PRO A 71 -8.46 19.55 34.82
C PRO A 71 -9.93 19.96 34.67
N LEU A 72 -10.20 21.23 34.38
CA LEU A 72 -11.58 21.69 34.17
C LEU A 72 -12.20 21.16 32.86
N ARG A 73 -11.33 20.75 31.92
CA ARG A 73 -11.68 20.17 30.61
C ARG A 73 -10.68 19.07 30.25
N ILE A 74 -11.16 17.92 29.75
CA ILE A 74 -10.33 16.80 29.28
C ILE A 74 -10.73 16.49 27.84
N GLU A 75 -9.78 16.52 26.91
CA GLU A 75 -10.00 16.08 25.53
C GLU A 75 -9.74 14.57 25.42
N LEU A 76 -10.73 13.80 24.95
CA LEU A 76 -10.67 12.32 24.87
C LEU A 76 -10.26 11.79 23.49
N GLY A 77 -9.89 12.67 22.56
CA GLY A 77 -9.80 12.36 21.13
C GLY A 77 -11.17 12.34 20.44
N SER A 78 -11.18 12.12 19.13
CA SER A 78 -12.39 12.10 18.28
C SER A 78 -13.31 13.33 18.44
N GLY A 79 -12.74 14.50 18.77
CA GLY A 79 -13.48 15.75 18.99
C GLY A 79 -14.33 15.81 20.27
N ARG A 80 -14.20 14.84 21.19
CA ARG A 80 -15.00 14.77 22.42
C ARG A 80 -14.28 15.40 23.61
N SER A 81 -14.81 16.52 24.09
CA SER A 81 -14.38 17.16 25.33
C SER A 81 -15.27 16.81 26.52
N LEU A 82 -14.67 16.34 27.61
CA LEU A 82 -15.28 16.32 28.94
C LEU A 82 -15.12 17.69 29.60
N ALA A 83 -16.18 18.22 30.23
CA ALA A 83 -16.13 19.43 31.04
C ALA A 83 -16.60 19.15 32.47
N LEU A 84 -15.83 19.58 33.48
CA LEU A 84 -16.11 19.33 34.90
C LEU A 84 -17.31 20.17 35.36
N GLN A 85 -18.38 19.51 35.83
CA GLN A 85 -19.63 20.19 36.25
C GLN A 85 -19.81 20.27 37.76
N ARG A 86 -19.57 19.16 38.47
CA ARG A 86 -19.77 19.08 39.93
C ARG A 86 -18.82 18.06 40.57
N THR A 87 -18.80 17.99 41.90
CA THR A 87 -18.41 16.76 42.60
C THR A 87 -19.64 15.97 43.02
N ASP A 88 -19.52 14.64 43.11
CA ASP A 88 -20.55 13.78 43.68
C ASP A 88 -20.55 13.80 45.23
N ALA A 89 -21.42 12.99 45.83
CA ALA A 89 -21.57 12.86 47.27
C ALA A 89 -20.36 12.20 47.98
N LEU A 90 -19.50 11.50 47.24
CA LEU A 90 -18.22 10.94 47.73
C LEU A 90 -17.06 11.92 47.51
N GLY A 91 -17.32 13.07 46.90
CA GLY A 91 -16.34 14.11 46.60
C GLY A 91 -15.56 13.90 45.31
N GLN A 92 -15.91 12.91 44.46
CA GLN A 92 -15.23 12.63 43.20
C GLN A 92 -15.68 13.60 42.08
N PRO A 93 -14.84 13.90 41.08
CA PRO A 93 -15.16 14.84 40.00
C PRO A 93 -16.13 14.23 38.96
N VAL A 94 -17.25 14.92 38.71
CA VAL A 94 -18.26 14.54 37.73
C VAL A 94 -18.13 15.43 36.49
N TYR A 95 -17.64 14.84 35.41
CA TYR A 95 -17.54 15.46 34.10
C TYR A 95 -18.75 15.12 33.22
N TYR A 96 -19.22 16.06 32.41
CA TYR A 96 -20.18 15.80 31.34
C TYR A 96 -19.46 15.82 29.97
N THR A 97 -19.93 15.00 29.04
CA THR A 97 -19.59 15.06 27.60
C THR A 97 -20.70 15.78 26.86
N THR A 98 -20.42 16.38 25.70
CA THR A 98 -21.49 16.65 24.72
C THR A 98 -22.05 15.32 24.21
N HIS A 99 -23.36 15.29 23.99
CA HIS A 99 -24.10 14.19 23.36
C HIS A 99 -24.68 14.63 22.00
N THR A 100 -23.90 15.40 21.24
CA THR A 100 -24.27 15.90 19.91
C THR A 100 -23.91 14.86 18.84
N THR A 101 -24.92 14.17 18.31
CA THR A 101 -24.81 13.51 17.00
C THR A 101 -24.45 14.55 15.95
N PRO A 102 -23.47 14.33 15.04
CA PRO A 102 -23.17 15.29 13.99
C PRO A 102 -24.41 15.60 13.15
N LEU A 103 -24.65 16.88 12.86
CA LEU A 103 -25.88 17.35 12.20
C LEU A 103 -26.12 16.66 10.84
N ALA A 104 -25.05 16.45 10.08
CA ALA A 104 -25.05 15.73 8.80
C ALA A 104 -25.42 14.24 8.92
N THR A 105 -25.31 13.62 10.10
CA THR A 105 -25.76 12.24 10.32
C THR A 105 -27.28 12.16 10.43
N GLY A 106 -27.92 13.12 11.12
CA GLY A 106 -29.37 13.10 11.34
C GLY A 106 -30.22 13.25 10.08
N THR A 107 -29.68 13.91 9.04
CA THR A 107 -30.29 14.03 7.70
C THR A 107 -29.68 13.09 6.67
N HIS A 108 -28.79 12.18 7.08
CA HIS A 108 -27.99 11.29 6.24
C HIS A 108 -27.08 12.00 5.21
N THR A 109 -26.92 13.32 5.28
CA THR A 109 -26.03 14.12 4.41
C THR A 109 -24.57 13.65 4.48
N ALA A 110 -24.12 13.14 5.62
CA ALA A 110 -22.79 12.56 5.79
C ALA A 110 -22.50 11.37 4.86
N ALA A 111 -23.54 10.71 4.29
CA ALA A 111 -23.36 9.64 3.32
C ALA A 111 -22.80 10.12 1.97
N LEU A 112 -22.95 11.41 1.65
CA LEU A 112 -22.51 12.02 0.39
C LEU A 112 -21.03 12.44 0.41
N TYR A 113 -20.43 12.56 1.59
CA TYR A 113 -19.05 13.06 1.77
C TYR A 113 -17.99 12.05 1.30
N ASP A 114 -16.72 12.45 1.28
CA ASP A 114 -15.62 11.49 1.12
C ASP A 114 -15.55 10.55 2.34
N GLY A 115 -15.39 9.26 2.10
CA GLY A 115 -15.57 8.20 3.09
C GLY A 115 -17.01 7.99 3.56
N GLY A 116 -17.99 8.71 3.01
CA GLY A 116 -19.42 8.53 3.30
C GLY A 116 -20.00 7.24 2.71
N GLY A 117 -21.19 6.84 3.17
CA GLY A 117 -21.85 5.59 2.78
C GLY A 117 -22.20 5.42 1.28
N LEU A 118 -22.12 6.50 0.47
CA LEU A 118 -22.23 6.45 -0.98
C LEU A 118 -20.90 6.74 -1.72
N SER A 119 -19.83 7.06 -0.99
CA SER A 119 -18.48 7.36 -1.52
C SER A 119 -18.41 8.48 -2.59
N LEU A 120 -19.37 9.41 -2.59
CA LEU A 120 -19.54 10.41 -3.66
C LEU A 120 -18.58 11.60 -3.58
N LYS A 121 -17.87 11.79 -2.46
CA LYS A 121 -16.88 12.87 -2.24
C LYS A 121 -17.43 14.30 -2.37
N LEU A 122 -18.73 14.48 -2.15
CA LEU A 122 -19.42 15.77 -2.30
C LEU A 122 -19.14 16.70 -1.12
N SER A 123 -19.13 18.00 -1.38
CA SER A 123 -18.88 19.03 -0.36
C SER A 123 -19.39 20.43 -0.73
N GLY A 124 -19.83 20.65 -1.97
CA GLY A 124 -20.16 21.97 -2.51
C GLY A 124 -18.96 22.73 -3.07
N SER A 125 -17.77 22.11 -3.14
CA SER A 125 -16.54 22.74 -3.63
C SER A 125 -16.32 22.64 -5.15
N SER A 126 -17.25 22.05 -5.91
CA SER A 126 -17.14 22.02 -7.37
C SER A 126 -17.25 23.43 -7.97
N PRO A 127 -16.54 23.73 -9.08
CA PRO A 127 -16.60 25.05 -9.74
C PRO A 127 -18.03 25.50 -10.07
N GLU A 128 -18.91 24.55 -10.38
CA GLU A 128 -20.32 24.76 -10.71
C GLU A 128 -21.19 25.21 -9.53
N MET A 129 -20.76 24.94 -8.29
CA MET A 129 -21.45 25.35 -7.05
C MET A 129 -21.02 26.73 -6.54
N LYS A 130 -19.94 27.31 -7.09
CA LYS A 130 -19.41 28.62 -6.66
C LYS A 130 -20.47 29.73 -6.82
N GLY A 131 -20.81 30.38 -5.72
CA GLY A 131 -21.83 31.44 -5.68
C GLY A 131 -23.28 30.97 -5.92
N LYS A 132 -23.57 29.66 -5.80
CA LYS A 132 -24.94 29.12 -5.97
C LYS A 132 -25.80 29.11 -4.72
N MET A 133 -25.23 29.54 -3.58
CA MET A 133 -25.89 29.51 -2.27
C MET A 133 -25.89 30.90 -1.61
N ALA A 134 -27.02 31.24 -0.97
CA ALA A 134 -27.17 32.48 -0.21
C ALA A 134 -27.86 32.29 1.16
N LEU A 135 -27.67 33.28 2.03
CA LEU A 135 -28.31 33.41 3.35
C LEU A 135 -28.81 34.85 3.53
N TRP A 136 -30.07 35.00 3.94
CA TRP A 136 -30.61 36.23 4.52
C TRP A 136 -30.94 35.99 6.00
N ASP A 137 -30.50 36.87 6.89
CA ASP A 137 -30.62 36.72 8.35
C ASP A 137 -30.66 38.09 9.08
N GLY A 138 -30.73 38.14 10.41
CA GLY A 138 -30.85 39.38 11.20
C GLY A 138 -29.56 40.18 11.39
N GLY A 139 -28.58 40.07 10.49
CA GLY A 139 -27.35 40.88 10.53
C GLY A 139 -26.11 40.20 9.95
N ASN A 140 -24.95 40.87 10.07
CA ASN A 140 -23.70 40.43 9.48
C ASN A 140 -23.21 39.07 10.01
N VAL A 141 -22.77 38.18 9.12
CA VAL A 141 -22.02 36.96 9.45
C VAL A 141 -20.60 37.32 9.90
N ARG A 142 -20.06 36.60 10.89
CA ARG A 142 -18.64 36.69 11.30
C ARG A 142 -17.72 36.06 10.25
N ALA A 143 -17.50 36.78 9.15
CA ALA A 143 -16.73 36.30 8.00
C ALA A 143 -15.25 36.01 8.29
N ASP A 144 -14.70 36.54 9.38
CA ASP A 144 -13.37 36.26 9.94
C ASP A 144 -13.33 35.05 10.89
N HIS A 145 -14.47 34.41 11.21
CA HIS A 145 -14.51 33.18 12.00
C HIS A 145 -13.75 32.06 11.29
N ARG A 146 -12.96 31.29 12.04
CA ARG A 146 -12.02 30.30 11.49
C ARG A 146 -12.68 29.25 10.59
N GLU A 147 -13.93 28.86 10.86
CA GLU A 147 -14.68 27.90 10.04
C GLU A 147 -15.14 28.48 8.70
N LEU A 148 -15.21 29.81 8.59
CA LEU A 148 -15.88 30.58 7.54
C LEU A 148 -14.93 31.45 6.71
N SER A 149 -13.73 31.71 7.23
CA SER A 149 -12.73 32.63 6.69
C SER A 149 -12.43 32.37 5.20
N GLY A 150 -12.49 33.44 4.41
CA GLY A 150 -12.26 33.41 2.96
C GLY A 150 -13.40 32.82 2.11
N ARG A 151 -14.51 32.35 2.70
CA ARG A 151 -15.63 31.70 1.98
C ARG A 151 -17.00 32.35 2.19
N ILE A 152 -17.08 33.37 3.04
CA ILE A 152 -18.25 34.25 3.20
C ILE A 152 -18.03 35.54 2.41
N LYS A 153 -19.06 35.99 1.70
CA LYS A 153 -19.17 37.39 1.24
C LYS A 153 -20.48 37.98 1.77
N GLN A 154 -20.39 38.79 2.83
CA GLN A 154 -21.45 39.71 3.20
C GLN A 154 -21.54 40.79 2.10
N ALA A 155 -22.66 40.88 1.39
CA ALA A 155 -22.79 41.66 0.16
C ALA A 155 -23.25 43.11 0.39
N ASP A 156 -23.89 43.34 1.53
CA ASP A 156 -24.59 44.53 2.01
C ASP A 156 -23.95 45.09 3.31
N ALA A 157 -22.72 44.66 3.61
CA ALA A 157 -22.08 44.75 4.92
C ALA A 157 -22.13 46.16 5.53
N GLN A 158 -22.95 46.32 6.58
CA GLN A 158 -23.09 47.59 7.29
C GLN A 158 -21.78 47.96 8.01
N ALA A 159 -21.27 49.17 7.75
CA ALA A 159 -19.96 49.60 8.25
C ALA A 159 -19.96 49.76 9.78
N GLY A 160 -19.12 48.96 10.46
CA GLY A 160 -19.01 48.95 11.92
C GLY A 160 -20.07 48.11 12.65
N ALA A 161 -20.96 47.41 11.92
CA ALA A 161 -21.91 46.51 12.55
C ALA A 161 -21.22 45.27 13.15
N ILE A 162 -21.62 44.93 14.38
CA ILE A 162 -21.13 43.76 15.12
C ILE A 162 -21.70 42.49 14.47
N ALA A 163 -20.91 41.42 14.40
CA ALA A 163 -21.37 40.16 13.85
C ALA A 163 -22.49 39.54 14.69
N ASN A 164 -23.55 39.06 14.03
CA ASN A 164 -24.72 38.48 14.65
C ASN A 164 -24.48 36.98 14.93
N ASP A 165 -24.77 36.52 16.15
CA ASP A 165 -24.62 35.12 16.57
C ASP A 165 -25.54 34.18 15.77
N HIS A 166 -26.79 34.56 15.49
CA HIS A 166 -27.76 33.75 14.73
C HIS A 166 -27.31 33.60 13.27
N ALA A 167 -26.99 34.71 12.59
CA ALA A 167 -26.48 34.70 11.22
C ALA A 167 -25.18 33.88 11.09
N THR A 168 -24.27 34.00 12.05
CA THR A 168 -23.02 33.24 12.09
C THR A 168 -23.25 31.75 12.39
N HIS A 169 -24.28 31.41 13.16
CA HIS A 169 -24.70 30.03 13.43
C HIS A 169 -25.31 29.39 12.17
N MET A 170 -26.15 30.13 11.44
CA MET A 170 -26.69 29.70 10.15
C MET A 170 -25.58 29.49 9.13
N ALA A 171 -24.71 30.48 8.90
CA ALA A 171 -23.58 30.37 7.98
C ALA A 171 -22.66 29.16 8.30
N GLY A 172 -22.47 28.85 9.59
CA GLY A 172 -21.76 27.65 10.03
C GLY A 172 -22.49 26.34 9.68
N ILE A 173 -23.80 26.25 9.94
CA ILE A 173 -24.60 25.07 9.56
C ILE A 173 -24.56 24.85 8.05
N LEU A 174 -24.61 25.93 7.26
CA LEU A 174 -24.54 25.85 5.80
C LEU A 174 -23.16 25.34 5.34
N ILE A 175 -22.06 26.03 5.72
CA ILE A 175 -20.76 25.86 5.05
C ILE A 175 -19.52 25.70 5.96
N ALA A 176 -19.63 25.62 7.29
CA ALA A 176 -18.43 25.52 8.17
C ALA A 176 -17.48 24.39 7.74
N GLN A 177 -16.19 24.69 7.63
CA GLN A 177 -15.18 23.78 7.09
C GLN A 177 -15.07 22.47 7.88
N GLY A 178 -15.39 22.51 9.17
CA GLY A 178 -15.24 21.41 10.12
C GLY A 178 -13.84 21.35 10.73
N ILE A 179 -13.21 22.51 10.96
CA ILE A 179 -11.99 22.63 11.77
C ILE A 179 -12.23 22.04 13.16
N TYR A 180 -13.43 22.28 13.71
CA TYR A 180 -14.01 21.46 14.77
C TYR A 180 -15.01 20.46 14.14
N PRO A 181 -14.70 19.14 14.10
CA PRO A 181 -15.46 18.19 13.29
C PRO A 181 -16.95 18.04 13.62
N LEU A 182 -17.36 18.34 14.87
CA LEU A 182 -18.75 18.27 15.31
C LEU A 182 -19.60 19.46 14.84
N ALA A 183 -18.97 20.55 14.42
CA ALA A 183 -19.59 21.78 13.93
C ALA A 183 -19.41 21.96 12.40
N LYS A 184 -19.08 20.88 11.68
CA LYS A 184 -18.94 20.88 10.22
C LYS A 184 -20.29 21.17 9.55
N GLY A 185 -20.31 22.15 8.65
CA GLY A 185 -21.48 22.53 7.87
C GLY A 185 -21.85 21.48 6.82
N MET A 186 -23.07 21.56 6.28
CA MET A 186 -23.58 20.54 5.39
C MET A 186 -22.83 20.56 4.04
N ALA A 187 -22.64 21.75 3.46
CA ALA A 187 -21.81 22.00 2.28
C ALA A 187 -20.46 22.63 2.70
N PHE A 188 -19.69 21.88 3.50
CA PHE A 188 -18.43 22.34 4.12
C PHE A 188 -17.33 22.83 3.16
N GLY A 189 -17.46 22.56 1.86
CA GLY A 189 -16.55 23.02 0.80
C GLY A 189 -17.07 24.20 -0.02
N ALA A 190 -18.31 24.65 0.20
CA ALA A 190 -18.94 25.72 -0.59
C ALA A 190 -18.49 27.13 -0.18
N GLU A 191 -18.89 28.11 -1.01
CA GLU A 191 -18.89 29.54 -0.70
C GLU A 191 -20.33 30.01 -0.47
N LEU A 192 -20.53 30.98 0.42
CA LEU A 192 -21.84 31.53 0.77
C LEU A 192 -21.87 33.04 0.60
N LEU A 193 -22.87 33.52 -0.13
CA LEU A 193 -23.23 34.93 -0.19
C LEU A 193 -24.19 35.24 0.97
N ALA A 194 -23.96 36.33 1.70
CA ALA A 194 -24.74 36.67 2.90
C ALA A 194 -25.29 38.10 2.82
N TRP A 195 -26.51 38.25 3.32
CA TRP A 195 -27.26 39.48 3.44
C TRP A 195 -27.96 39.56 4.81
N ASN A 196 -28.26 40.77 5.25
CA ASN A 196 -29.25 41.02 6.29
C ASN A 196 -30.68 40.99 5.68
N PHE A 197 -31.73 40.86 6.48
CA PHE A 197 -33.11 40.72 5.96
C PHE A 197 -33.78 42.04 5.51
N ASP A 198 -33.15 43.20 5.68
CA ASP A 198 -33.73 44.49 5.33
C ASP A 198 -33.89 44.58 3.80
N ASN A 199 -35.13 44.79 3.33
CA ASN A 199 -35.45 44.94 1.90
C ASN A 199 -35.16 43.66 1.04
N ASP A 200 -35.18 42.48 1.69
CA ASP A 200 -34.83 41.16 1.14
C ASP A 200 -35.43 40.83 -0.23
N LEU A 201 -36.75 41.00 -0.44
CA LEU A 201 -37.42 40.62 -1.69
C LEU A 201 -36.80 41.28 -2.92
N SER A 202 -36.33 42.52 -2.80
CA SER A 202 -35.69 43.23 -3.91
C SER A 202 -34.30 42.70 -4.24
N GLU A 203 -33.59 42.16 -3.25
CA GLU A 203 -32.26 41.57 -3.40
C GLU A 203 -32.37 40.14 -3.92
N ILE A 204 -33.31 39.37 -3.38
CA ILE A 204 -33.67 38.02 -3.83
C ILE A 204 -33.99 38.06 -5.34
N VAL A 205 -34.78 39.04 -5.82
CA VAL A 205 -35.05 39.23 -7.26
C VAL A 205 -33.77 39.45 -8.08
N GLN A 206 -32.78 40.19 -7.56
CA GLN A 206 -31.51 40.45 -8.25
C GLN A 206 -30.57 39.24 -8.25
N GLN A 207 -30.61 38.40 -7.21
CA GLN A 207 -29.67 37.28 -7.03
C GLN A 207 -30.21 35.92 -7.50
N ALA A 208 -31.53 35.71 -7.48
CA ALA A 208 -32.17 34.46 -7.90
C ALA A 208 -31.76 33.93 -9.29
N PRO A 209 -31.46 34.75 -10.33
CA PRO A 209 -30.90 34.25 -11.59
C PRO A 209 -29.55 33.51 -11.44
N ASN A 210 -28.78 33.84 -10.41
CA ASN A 210 -27.45 33.28 -10.16
C ASN A 210 -27.49 32.11 -9.17
N LEU A 211 -28.45 32.09 -8.25
CA LEU A 211 -28.57 31.13 -7.16
C LEU A 211 -29.29 29.83 -7.58
N LEU A 212 -29.02 28.76 -6.84
CA LEU A 212 -29.84 27.53 -6.85
C LEU A 212 -30.62 27.39 -5.55
N ILE A 213 -30.06 27.84 -4.42
CA ILE A 213 -30.67 27.69 -3.08
C ILE A 213 -30.40 28.95 -2.25
N SER A 214 -31.38 29.37 -1.46
CA SER A 214 -31.19 30.34 -0.38
C SER A 214 -31.87 29.92 0.92
N ASN A 215 -31.28 30.32 2.05
CA ASN A 215 -31.84 30.10 3.38
C ASN A 215 -32.39 31.41 3.97
N HIS A 216 -33.62 31.37 4.48
CA HIS A 216 -34.30 32.49 5.12
C HIS A 216 -34.87 32.06 6.48
N ALA A 217 -34.16 32.41 7.55
CA ALA A 217 -34.45 31.98 8.92
C ALA A 217 -35.20 33.06 9.75
N TYR A 218 -36.16 33.73 9.11
CA TYR A 218 -36.91 34.87 9.66
C TYR A 218 -38.32 34.97 9.05
N GLY A 219 -39.20 35.70 9.72
CA GLY A 219 -40.58 35.97 9.32
C GLY A 219 -41.19 37.12 10.15
N PRO A 220 -42.43 37.53 9.86
CA PRO A 220 -43.07 38.65 10.54
C PRO A 220 -43.48 38.31 11.98
N VAL A 221 -43.37 39.26 12.92
CA VAL A 221 -43.87 39.09 14.29
C VAL A 221 -45.39 38.96 14.28
N ALA A 222 -45.88 37.74 14.49
CA ALA A 222 -47.29 37.35 14.48
C ALA A 222 -47.74 36.73 15.81
N GLY A 223 -49.01 36.94 16.16
CA GLY A 223 -49.62 36.50 17.41
C GLY A 223 -49.05 37.23 18.62
N TRP A 224 -48.43 36.48 19.53
CA TRP A 224 -47.76 36.97 20.73
C TRP A 224 -46.25 37.16 20.53
N LEU A 225 -45.66 38.03 21.35
CA LEU A 225 -44.21 38.16 21.56
C LEU A 225 -43.95 38.33 23.06
N LEU A 226 -42.87 37.74 23.61
CA LEU A 226 -42.44 38.00 24.99
C LEU A 226 -41.24 38.96 25.01
N ASP A 227 -41.48 40.26 25.14
CA ASP A 227 -40.40 41.21 25.39
C ASP A 227 -40.06 41.28 26.89
N THR A 228 -39.03 40.53 27.26
CA THR A 228 -38.50 40.53 28.65
C THR A 228 -38.02 41.90 29.15
N SER A 229 -37.79 42.88 28.25
CA SER A 229 -37.41 44.25 28.61
C SER A 229 -38.57 45.07 29.19
N ARG A 230 -39.84 44.72 28.88
CA ARG A 230 -41.02 45.45 29.35
C ARG A 230 -41.11 45.55 30.88
N PRO A 231 -41.70 46.63 31.42
CA PRO A 231 -41.96 46.73 32.86
C PRO A 231 -43.04 45.73 33.28
N GLY A 232 -42.74 44.99 34.34
CA GLY A 232 -43.57 43.90 34.89
C GLY A 232 -42.78 43.09 35.93
N ASN A 233 -43.48 42.51 36.90
CA ASN A 233 -42.91 41.77 38.03
C ASN A 233 -42.71 40.28 37.72
N SER A 234 -43.43 39.74 36.73
CA SER A 234 -43.22 38.42 36.13
C SER A 234 -43.11 38.55 34.60
N ASN A 235 -42.81 37.44 33.91
CA ASN A 235 -42.88 37.40 32.45
C ASN A 235 -44.32 37.46 31.92
N ASP A 236 -45.31 37.10 32.74
CA ASP A 236 -46.73 37.12 32.35
C ASP A 236 -47.26 38.54 32.15
N GLU A 237 -46.70 39.53 32.85
CA GLU A 237 -47.00 40.96 32.68
C GLU A 237 -46.25 41.61 31.49
N LYS A 238 -45.42 40.85 30.77
CA LYS A 238 -44.48 41.35 29.74
C LYS A 238 -44.77 40.90 28.31
N TRP A 239 -45.88 40.19 28.10
CA TRP A 239 -46.30 39.80 26.76
C TRP A 239 -46.78 41.01 25.96
N GLU A 240 -46.53 40.97 24.65
CA GLU A 240 -47.08 41.88 23.66
C GLU A 240 -47.98 41.12 22.69
N TRP A 241 -49.16 41.66 22.39
CA TRP A 241 -50.01 41.19 21.29
C TRP A 241 -49.67 41.97 20.02
N TRP A 242 -49.19 41.26 19.00
CA TRP A 242 -48.78 41.83 17.71
C TRP A 242 -49.80 41.68 16.59
N GLY A 243 -50.88 40.93 16.82
CA GLY A 243 -52.00 40.84 15.90
C GLY A 243 -52.71 42.18 15.66
N THR A 244 -53.72 42.16 14.77
CA THR A 244 -54.38 43.38 14.28
C THR A 244 -55.86 43.42 14.68
N PRO A 245 -56.20 44.11 15.80
CA PRO A 245 -57.58 44.22 16.30
C PRO A 245 -58.61 44.72 15.28
N ALA A 246 -58.19 45.56 14.33
CA ALA A 246 -59.06 46.07 13.26
C ALA A 246 -59.48 45.01 12.22
N ILE A 247 -58.87 43.81 12.27
CA ILE A 247 -59.19 42.65 11.43
C ILE A 247 -59.81 41.55 12.29
N SER A 248 -59.18 41.21 13.42
CA SER A 248 -59.77 40.31 14.43
C SER A 248 -59.37 40.74 15.84
N GLU A 249 -60.36 40.81 16.73
CA GLU A 249 -60.14 41.09 18.15
C GLU A 249 -59.58 39.88 18.92
N THR A 250 -59.56 38.68 18.34
CA THR A 250 -59.08 37.47 19.04
C THR A 250 -57.93 36.75 18.34
N GLN A 251 -57.79 36.87 17.02
CA GLN A 251 -56.78 36.17 16.22
C GLN A 251 -55.85 37.14 15.50
N ASP A 252 -54.70 36.63 15.05
CA ASP A 252 -53.85 37.33 14.09
C ASP A 252 -53.98 36.64 12.73
N TYR A 253 -54.44 37.37 11.72
CA TYR A 253 -54.72 36.83 10.38
C TYR A 253 -53.46 36.39 9.62
N ARG A 254 -52.25 36.55 10.18
CA ARG A 254 -50.98 36.36 9.45
C ARG A 254 -50.42 34.95 9.56
N PHE A 255 -51.02 34.09 10.38
CA PHE A 255 -50.80 32.64 10.33
C PHE A 255 -51.57 32.03 9.16
N GLY A 256 -50.96 31.06 8.47
CA GLY A 256 -51.52 30.29 7.35
C GLY A 256 -51.84 31.08 6.06
N PHE A 257 -51.93 32.40 6.15
CA PHE A 257 -52.53 33.29 5.19
C PHE A 257 -51.63 33.55 3.98
N TYR A 258 -52.28 33.88 2.86
CA TYR A 258 -51.64 34.12 1.57
C TYR A 258 -51.94 35.56 1.12
N ASP A 259 -51.13 36.51 1.60
CA ASP A 259 -51.22 37.93 1.25
C ASP A 259 -50.36 38.28 0.01
N GLU A 260 -50.15 39.59 -0.20
CA GLU A 260 -49.34 40.13 -1.29
C GLU A 260 -47.88 39.66 -1.21
N ALA A 261 -47.24 39.64 -0.04
CA ALA A 261 -45.85 39.19 0.11
C ALA A 261 -45.69 37.69 -0.18
N VAL A 262 -46.67 36.88 0.23
CA VAL A 262 -46.71 35.45 -0.09
C VAL A 262 -46.90 35.20 -1.60
N SER A 263 -47.75 35.99 -2.26
CA SER A 263 -47.95 35.96 -3.71
C SER A 263 -46.68 36.40 -4.47
N GLU A 264 -45.99 37.45 -4.00
CA GLU A 264 -44.72 37.91 -4.57
C GLU A 264 -43.64 36.81 -4.52
N VAL A 265 -43.51 36.08 -3.41
CA VAL A 265 -42.53 34.97 -3.29
C VAL A 265 -42.82 33.83 -4.27
N ASP A 266 -44.09 33.48 -4.49
CA ASP A 266 -44.46 32.52 -5.55
C ASP A 266 -44.17 33.07 -6.95
N ARG A 267 -44.33 34.39 -7.18
CA ARG A 267 -44.03 35.04 -8.47
C ARG A 267 -42.53 35.06 -8.76
N ILE A 268 -41.71 35.33 -7.75
CA ILE A 268 -40.24 35.30 -7.84
C ILE A 268 -39.76 33.89 -8.21
N THR A 269 -40.21 32.88 -7.47
CA THR A 269 -39.80 31.48 -7.69
C THR A 269 -40.34 30.89 -8.99
N ALA A 270 -41.53 31.31 -9.45
CA ALA A 270 -42.04 30.94 -10.78
C ALA A 270 -41.24 31.55 -11.94
N ASN A 271 -40.71 32.77 -11.77
CA ASN A 271 -39.85 33.43 -12.76
C ASN A 271 -38.40 32.89 -12.77
N PHE A 272 -37.93 32.34 -11.66
CA PHE A 272 -36.58 31.78 -11.51
C PHE A 272 -36.63 30.27 -11.22
N PRO A 273 -36.97 29.41 -12.21
CA PRO A 273 -37.39 28.04 -11.99
C PRO A 273 -36.28 27.06 -11.56
N TYR A 274 -35.03 27.51 -11.41
CA TYR A 274 -33.92 26.76 -10.80
C TYR A 274 -33.65 27.15 -9.34
N PHE A 275 -34.24 28.23 -8.85
CA PHE A 275 -34.00 28.81 -7.54
C PHE A 275 -35.01 28.27 -6.52
N LEU A 276 -34.52 27.50 -5.53
CA LEU A 276 -35.31 27.01 -4.40
C LEU A 276 -35.03 27.85 -3.16
N MET A 277 -35.97 28.72 -2.82
CA MET A 277 -35.99 29.41 -1.53
C MET A 277 -36.41 28.44 -0.42
N VAL A 278 -35.61 28.34 0.64
CA VAL A 278 -35.90 27.56 1.84
C VAL A 278 -36.19 28.53 3.00
N ARG A 279 -37.36 28.40 3.65
CA ARG A 279 -37.75 29.25 4.80
C ARG A 279 -38.01 28.42 6.06
N SER A 280 -37.67 28.96 7.23
CA SER A 280 -38.03 28.35 8.52
C SER A 280 -39.53 28.42 8.80
N ALA A 281 -40.12 27.38 9.39
CA ALA A 281 -41.54 27.36 9.80
C ALA A 281 -41.87 28.18 11.08
N ASP A 282 -41.00 29.13 11.47
CA ASP A 282 -41.03 29.89 12.73
C ASP A 282 -41.03 28.99 14.00
N ASN A 283 -41.00 29.60 15.18
CA ASN A 283 -40.97 28.97 16.50
C ASN A 283 -42.20 29.36 17.35
N LYS A 284 -43.25 29.92 16.73
CA LYS A 284 -44.39 30.54 17.40
C LYS A 284 -45.21 29.63 18.32
N ARG A 285 -45.16 28.30 18.21
CA ARG A 285 -46.00 27.39 19.02
C ARG A 285 -45.71 27.37 20.52
N ILE A 286 -44.62 27.99 20.97
CA ILE A 286 -44.33 28.23 22.39
C ILE A 286 -44.68 29.66 22.86
N GLU A 287 -44.93 30.60 21.95
CA GLU A 287 -45.30 31.98 22.26
C GLU A 287 -46.81 32.10 22.47
N ASN A 288 -47.29 31.54 23.58
CA ASN A 288 -48.72 31.32 23.80
C ASN A 288 -49.45 32.42 24.59
N GLY A 289 -48.80 33.57 24.78
CA GLY A 289 -49.35 34.68 25.55
C GLY A 289 -49.43 34.42 27.05
N PRO A 290 -49.97 35.40 27.81
CA PRO A 290 -50.08 35.32 29.25
C PRO A 290 -51.26 34.42 29.69
N PRO A 291 -51.38 34.11 30.99
CA PRO A 291 -52.59 33.53 31.56
C PRO A 291 -53.82 34.42 31.33
N LEU A 292 -55.01 33.79 31.26
CA LEU A 292 -56.26 34.52 31.02
C LEU A 292 -56.54 35.57 32.11
N GLY A 293 -56.90 36.78 31.68
CA GLY A 293 -57.17 37.93 32.55
C GLY A 293 -55.93 38.74 32.96
N THR A 294 -54.72 38.24 32.70
CA THR A 294 -53.48 39.00 32.89
C THR A 294 -53.37 40.13 31.85
N LYS A 295 -52.71 41.23 32.23
CA LYS A 295 -52.43 42.37 31.35
C LYS A 295 -51.27 42.07 30.41
N TYR A 296 -51.42 42.52 29.17
CA TYR A 296 -50.36 42.50 28.14
C TYR A 296 -50.36 43.82 27.35
N TYR A 297 -49.26 44.14 26.67
CA TYR A 297 -49.11 45.34 25.86
C TYR A 297 -49.63 45.12 24.43
N LEU A 298 -50.11 46.18 23.77
CA LEU A 298 -50.47 46.16 22.35
C LEU A 298 -49.28 46.64 21.52
N LYS A 299 -48.61 45.70 20.83
CA LYS A 299 -47.35 45.92 20.10
C LYS A 299 -46.31 46.63 21.01
N ASN A 300 -45.37 47.37 20.42
CA ASN A 300 -44.38 48.18 21.11
C ASN A 300 -44.93 49.47 21.78
N THR A 301 -46.21 49.50 22.20
CA THR A 301 -46.84 50.66 22.86
C THR A 301 -47.09 50.40 24.35
N ASP A 302 -47.33 51.45 25.14
CA ASP A 302 -47.72 51.31 26.55
C ASP A 302 -49.23 51.06 26.74
N VAL A 303 -49.99 50.91 25.65
CA VAL A 303 -51.43 50.57 25.73
C VAL A 303 -51.57 49.12 26.15
N GLN A 304 -52.17 48.89 27.32
CA GLN A 304 -52.42 47.55 27.86
C GLN A 304 -53.82 47.04 27.53
N SER A 305 -53.97 45.72 27.44
CA SER A 305 -55.26 45.03 27.34
C SER A 305 -55.28 43.77 28.20
N THR A 306 -56.48 43.27 28.49
CA THR A 306 -56.76 41.98 29.15
C THR A 306 -57.73 41.12 28.31
N LEU A 307 -58.04 41.53 27.07
CA LEU A 307 -58.97 40.81 26.20
C LEU A 307 -58.37 39.45 25.82
N PRO A 308 -59.06 38.31 25.98
CA PRO A 308 -58.55 37.03 25.54
C PRO A 308 -58.25 37.01 24.04
N ARG A 309 -57.07 36.52 23.67
CA ARG A 309 -56.68 36.22 22.28
C ARG A 309 -56.43 34.73 22.16
N SER A 310 -56.41 34.22 20.93
CA SER A 310 -55.96 32.87 20.64
C SER A 310 -54.53 32.64 21.12
N ARG A 311 -54.26 31.41 21.51
CA ARG A 311 -52.92 30.91 21.85
C ARG A 311 -52.30 30.32 20.59
N ASN A 312 -50.97 30.26 20.55
CA ASN A 312 -50.23 29.72 19.42
C ASN A 312 -50.03 28.19 19.52
N ASP A 313 -50.66 27.48 20.47
CA ASP A 313 -50.47 26.04 20.69
C ASP A 313 -51.36 25.16 19.78
N GLY A 314 -52.09 25.79 18.84
CA GLY A 314 -52.95 25.17 17.82
C GLY A 314 -52.28 24.88 16.46
N TYR A 315 -53.03 24.23 15.57
CA TYR A 315 -52.70 24.17 14.14
C TYR A 315 -52.86 25.57 13.52
N ASP A 316 -52.34 25.77 12.30
CA ASP A 316 -52.32 27.07 11.62
C ASP A 316 -51.51 28.13 12.42
N ILE A 317 -50.19 27.92 12.53
CA ILE A 317 -49.25 28.76 13.31
C ILE A 317 -47.95 29.07 12.51
N ILE A 318 -47.97 28.91 11.19
CA ILE A 318 -46.85 29.30 10.30
C ILE A 318 -47.15 30.68 9.71
N PRO A 319 -46.35 31.73 9.97
CA PRO A 319 -46.64 33.07 9.50
C PRO A 319 -46.01 33.44 8.15
N GLY A 320 -46.66 34.35 7.41
CA GLY A 320 -46.07 35.06 6.28
C GLY A 320 -45.57 34.20 5.12
N GLU A 321 -44.41 34.54 4.58
CA GLU A 321 -43.82 33.98 3.34
C GLU A 321 -43.52 32.47 3.42
N ALA A 322 -43.46 31.91 4.63
CA ALA A 322 -43.39 30.47 4.85
C ALA A 322 -44.67 29.73 4.37
N ASN A 323 -45.75 30.43 4.05
CA ASN A 323 -46.98 29.88 3.46
C ASN A 323 -46.98 29.84 1.92
N ALA A 324 -45.93 30.31 1.24
CA ALA A 324 -45.84 30.28 -0.23
C ALA A 324 -45.81 28.83 -0.77
N LYS A 325 -46.35 28.60 -1.98
CA LYS A 325 -46.45 27.25 -2.58
C LYS A 325 -45.09 26.71 -3.03
N ASN A 326 -44.26 27.58 -3.57
CA ASN A 326 -43.05 27.20 -4.29
C ASN A 326 -41.81 27.09 -3.40
N VAL A 327 -41.81 27.76 -2.23
CA VAL A 327 -40.73 27.62 -1.24
C VAL A 327 -40.73 26.23 -0.59
N LEU A 328 -39.59 25.82 -0.04
CA LEU A 328 -39.50 24.70 0.88
C LEU A 328 -39.54 25.23 2.32
N THR A 329 -40.66 25.04 3.01
CA THR A 329 -40.86 25.45 4.40
C THR A 329 -40.43 24.33 5.34
N VAL A 330 -39.49 24.63 6.23
CA VAL A 330 -38.80 23.64 7.06
C VAL A 330 -39.18 23.76 8.53
N GLY A 331 -39.84 22.73 9.04
CA GLY A 331 -40.07 22.52 10.47
C GLY A 331 -38.87 21.88 11.18
N ALA A 332 -38.90 21.87 12.51
CA ALA A 332 -37.80 21.33 13.32
C ALA A 332 -38.12 19.97 13.92
N ALA A 333 -37.25 19.00 13.65
CA ALA A 333 -37.21 17.71 14.32
C ALA A 333 -36.23 17.70 15.50
N ASP A 334 -36.50 16.81 16.45
CA ASP A 334 -35.58 16.38 17.50
C ASP A 334 -35.26 14.88 17.31
N LEU A 335 -33.98 14.51 17.44
CA LEU A 335 -33.48 13.17 17.13
C LEU A 335 -33.51 12.27 18.36
N GLN A 336 -34.02 11.05 18.20
CA GLN A 336 -34.15 10.04 19.25
C GLN A 336 -33.45 8.74 18.79
N GLY A 337 -32.12 8.81 18.74
CA GLY A 337 -31.27 7.73 18.22
C GLY A 337 -31.37 7.61 16.70
N GLN A 338 -32.17 6.64 16.21
CA GLN A 338 -32.44 6.42 14.78
C GLN A 338 -33.85 6.88 14.37
N THR A 339 -34.70 7.26 15.33
CA THR A 339 -36.01 7.88 15.06
C THR A 339 -35.96 9.38 15.35
N PHE A 340 -37.05 10.08 15.06
CA PHE A 340 -37.17 11.52 15.30
C PHE A 340 -38.61 11.86 15.69
N ARG A 341 -38.78 13.01 16.35
CA ARG A 341 -40.09 13.56 16.75
C ARG A 341 -40.22 15.02 16.34
N MET A 342 -41.46 15.46 16.18
CA MET A 342 -41.78 16.89 16.07
C MET A 342 -41.36 17.63 17.35
N THR A 343 -40.91 18.87 17.19
CA THR A 343 -40.59 19.77 18.30
C THR A 343 -41.80 20.62 18.69
N PRO A 344 -41.97 20.98 19.98
CA PRO A 344 -43.14 21.73 20.44
C PRO A 344 -43.13 23.21 20.03
N TYR A 345 -42.01 23.73 19.52
CA TYR A 345 -41.85 25.13 19.12
C TYR A 345 -42.11 25.37 17.62
N SER A 346 -41.74 24.42 16.75
CA SER A 346 -41.89 24.54 15.29
C SER A 346 -43.34 24.87 14.92
N GLY A 347 -43.56 25.85 14.04
CA GLY A 347 -44.88 26.09 13.47
C GLY A 347 -45.43 24.86 12.75
N TRP A 348 -46.73 24.61 12.89
CA TRP A 348 -47.48 23.55 12.21
C TRP A 348 -48.51 24.23 11.29
N GLY A 349 -48.81 23.60 10.15
CA GLY A 349 -49.88 24.04 9.26
C GLY A 349 -51.27 23.67 9.80
N PRO A 350 -52.31 23.63 8.96
CA PRO A 350 -52.29 23.86 7.52
C PRO A 350 -51.96 25.33 7.18
N THR A 351 -51.88 25.67 5.89
CA THR A 351 -52.21 27.05 5.48
C THR A 351 -53.72 27.27 5.59
N ASP A 352 -54.16 28.52 5.54
CA ASP A 352 -55.58 28.89 5.48
C ASP A 352 -56.34 28.12 4.40
N ASP A 353 -55.73 28.07 3.21
CA ASP A 353 -56.25 27.38 2.03
C ASP A 353 -55.96 25.87 2.04
N GLY A 354 -55.58 25.31 3.19
CA GLY A 354 -55.54 23.88 3.49
C GLY A 354 -54.31 23.11 3.01
N ARG A 355 -53.27 23.79 2.52
CA ARG A 355 -52.04 23.17 2.02
C ARG A 355 -51.15 22.63 3.14
N ILE A 356 -50.31 21.66 2.79
CA ILE A 356 -49.38 21.01 3.69
C ILE A 356 -48.18 21.92 3.96
N LYS A 357 -48.16 22.50 5.16
CA LYS A 357 -47.00 23.18 5.75
C LYS A 357 -46.74 22.62 7.16
N PRO A 358 -45.48 22.55 7.65
CA PRO A 358 -44.26 22.69 6.86
C PRO A 358 -44.19 21.63 5.75
N ASP A 359 -43.41 21.85 4.70
CA ASP A 359 -43.25 20.84 3.64
C ASP A 359 -42.42 19.64 4.16
N LEU A 360 -41.36 19.93 4.93
CA LEU A 360 -40.34 18.98 5.35
C LEU A 360 -39.80 19.37 6.74
N LEU A 361 -39.14 18.44 7.43
CA LEU A 361 -38.37 18.74 8.64
C LEU A 361 -36.86 18.69 8.39
N GLY A 362 -36.13 19.55 9.11
CA GLY A 362 -34.69 19.46 9.33
C GLY A 362 -34.38 19.22 10.81
N VAL A 363 -33.13 18.91 11.13
CA VAL A 363 -32.68 18.77 12.53
C VAL A 363 -32.49 20.16 13.13
N GLY A 364 -33.37 20.54 14.06
CA GLY A 364 -33.41 21.90 14.64
C GLY A 364 -33.06 21.98 16.12
N THR A 365 -32.83 20.85 16.80
CA THR A 365 -32.68 20.78 18.26
C THR A 365 -31.21 20.56 18.67
N GLN A 366 -30.74 21.36 19.64
CA GLN A 366 -29.39 21.36 20.20
C GLN A 366 -28.27 21.36 19.15
N VAL A 367 -28.41 22.20 18.12
CA VAL A 367 -27.48 22.26 16.98
C VAL A 367 -26.25 23.10 17.33
N LEU A 368 -25.08 22.48 17.20
CA LEU A 368 -23.76 23.07 17.47
C LEU A 368 -23.18 23.66 16.17
N SER A 369 -22.82 24.95 16.20
CA SER A 369 -22.25 25.68 15.06
C SER A 369 -21.37 26.85 15.53
N SER A 370 -20.75 27.60 14.62
CA SER A 370 -20.06 28.86 14.90
C SER A 370 -20.99 29.93 15.48
N VAL A 371 -20.45 30.90 16.21
CA VAL A 371 -21.18 32.11 16.64
C VAL A 371 -20.30 33.36 16.46
N GLY A 372 -20.90 34.55 16.49
CA GLY A 372 -20.26 35.81 16.10
C GLY A 372 -19.43 36.48 17.21
N THR A 373 -19.67 36.12 18.47
CA THR A 373 -18.94 36.62 19.65
C THR A 373 -17.40 36.66 19.51
N ASP A 374 -16.76 35.62 18.96
CA ASP A 374 -15.32 35.62 18.65
C ASP A 374 -14.99 34.79 17.40
N THR A 375 -13.78 34.93 16.88
CA THR A 375 -13.23 34.26 15.69
C THR A 375 -13.14 32.74 15.79
N ASP A 376 -13.23 32.17 16.98
CA ASP A 376 -13.26 30.72 17.20
C ASP A 376 -14.36 30.24 18.15
N ALA A 377 -15.38 31.07 18.36
CA ALA A 377 -16.51 30.77 19.25
C ALA A 377 -17.52 29.80 18.60
N TYR A 378 -18.06 28.87 19.39
CA TYR A 378 -19.11 27.94 18.97
C TYR A 378 -20.26 27.95 19.98
N GLY A 379 -21.49 27.87 19.48
CA GLY A 379 -22.72 27.92 20.28
C GLY A 379 -23.69 26.78 19.93
N VAL A 380 -24.54 26.43 20.90
CA VAL A 380 -25.63 25.47 20.72
C VAL A 380 -26.94 26.25 20.71
N LEU A 381 -27.62 26.27 19.55
CA LEU A 381 -28.92 26.92 19.38
C LEU A 381 -30.01 25.88 19.08
N THR A 382 -31.27 26.31 19.07
CA THR A 382 -32.43 25.45 18.84
C THR A 382 -33.56 26.27 18.22
N GLY A 383 -34.14 25.76 17.13
CA GLY A 383 -35.16 26.46 16.36
C GLY A 383 -35.33 25.91 14.95
N THR A 384 -36.42 26.32 14.29
CA THR A 384 -36.66 26.05 12.86
C THR A 384 -35.65 26.74 11.95
N SER A 385 -35.01 27.82 12.41
CA SER A 385 -33.82 28.41 11.80
C SER A 385 -32.73 27.36 11.52
N MET A 386 -32.27 26.67 12.57
CA MET A 386 -31.22 25.64 12.48
C MET A 386 -31.65 24.48 11.57
N ALA A 387 -32.93 24.10 11.60
CA ALA A 387 -33.49 23.09 10.72
C ALA A 387 -33.49 23.53 9.24
N SER A 388 -33.91 24.76 8.94
CA SER A 388 -33.91 25.31 7.58
C SER A 388 -32.50 25.40 7.00
N ALA A 389 -31.51 25.80 7.81
CA ALA A 389 -30.12 25.84 7.41
C ALA A 389 -29.55 24.42 7.16
N ASN A 390 -29.88 23.47 8.04
CA ASN A 390 -29.51 22.06 7.86
C ASN A 390 -30.05 21.51 6.54
N VAL A 391 -31.33 21.75 6.22
CA VAL A 391 -31.90 21.34 4.92
C VAL A 391 -31.20 22.05 3.75
N SER A 392 -31.05 23.37 3.81
CA SER A 392 -30.51 24.18 2.71
C SER A 392 -29.12 23.72 2.24
N GLY A 393 -28.18 23.51 3.16
CA GLY A 393 -26.83 23.06 2.80
C GLY A 393 -26.78 21.61 2.30
N SER A 394 -27.63 20.74 2.83
CA SER A 394 -27.75 19.35 2.37
C SER A 394 -28.34 19.24 0.97
N LEU A 395 -29.27 20.12 0.61
CA LEU A 395 -29.86 20.17 -0.74
C LEU A 395 -28.88 20.71 -1.79
N LEU A 396 -27.91 21.54 -1.43
CA LEU A 396 -26.87 22.01 -2.37
C LEU A 396 -26.04 20.83 -2.90
N LEU A 397 -25.76 19.84 -2.06
CA LEU A 397 -25.03 18.63 -2.46
C LEU A 397 -25.83 17.74 -3.41
N LEU A 398 -27.16 17.81 -3.41
CA LEU A 398 -27.99 17.12 -4.40
C LEU A 398 -27.93 17.82 -5.76
N GLN A 399 -27.83 19.16 -5.80
CA GLN A 399 -27.54 19.88 -7.04
C GLN A 399 -26.12 19.62 -7.54
N GLU A 400 -25.12 19.52 -6.65
CA GLU A 400 -23.76 19.10 -7.00
C GLU A 400 -23.73 17.69 -7.61
N LEU A 401 -24.38 16.71 -6.97
CA LEU A 401 -24.50 15.35 -7.47
C LEU A 401 -25.21 15.28 -8.82
N TYR A 402 -26.36 15.93 -8.95
CA TYR A 402 -27.12 15.93 -10.19
C TYR A 402 -26.29 16.54 -11.32
N ARG A 403 -25.62 17.68 -11.06
CA ARG A 403 -24.74 18.33 -12.02
C ARG A 403 -23.61 17.44 -12.52
N GLN A 404 -22.97 16.68 -11.62
CA GLN A 404 -21.92 15.71 -11.98
C GLN A 404 -22.45 14.54 -12.83
N ARG A 405 -23.73 14.19 -12.75
CA ARG A 405 -24.34 13.08 -13.49
C ARG A 405 -24.99 13.50 -14.82
N THR A 406 -25.61 14.67 -14.88
CA THR A 406 -26.42 15.12 -16.03
C THR A 406 -25.83 16.28 -16.83
N ASN A 407 -24.85 17.01 -16.26
CA ASN A 407 -24.36 18.30 -16.77
C ASN A 407 -25.44 19.41 -16.84
N THR A 408 -26.54 19.26 -16.10
CA THR A 408 -27.59 20.28 -15.89
C THR A 408 -27.83 20.50 -14.38
N PHE A 409 -28.73 21.40 -14.00
CA PHE A 409 -29.24 21.50 -12.62
C PHE A 409 -30.70 21.06 -12.60
N MET A 410 -31.18 20.59 -11.45
CA MET A 410 -32.60 20.33 -11.22
C MET A 410 -33.37 21.64 -11.12
N LEU A 411 -34.59 21.69 -11.65
CA LEU A 411 -35.56 22.74 -11.33
C LEU A 411 -35.85 22.78 -9.82
N SER A 412 -36.32 23.92 -9.32
CA SER A 412 -36.64 24.10 -7.89
C SER A 412 -37.76 23.14 -7.43
N SER A 413 -38.74 22.89 -8.28
CA SER A 413 -39.77 21.85 -8.09
C SER A 413 -39.21 20.42 -8.08
N THR A 414 -38.18 20.14 -8.88
CA THR A 414 -37.51 18.82 -8.91
C THR A 414 -36.70 18.59 -7.63
N LEU A 415 -35.96 19.60 -7.17
CA LEU A 415 -35.21 19.54 -5.91
C LEU A 415 -36.15 19.46 -4.69
N LYS A 416 -37.22 20.27 -4.65
CA LYS A 416 -38.29 20.21 -3.64
C LYS A 416 -38.93 18.83 -3.66
N GLY A 417 -39.50 18.41 -4.78
CA GLY A 417 -40.16 17.11 -4.95
C GLY A 417 -39.28 15.93 -4.54
N LEU A 418 -37.98 15.95 -4.86
CA LEU A 418 -37.04 14.89 -4.48
C LEU A 418 -36.86 14.78 -2.97
N ALA A 419 -36.71 15.91 -2.29
CA ALA A 419 -36.62 15.97 -0.83
C ALA A 419 -37.89 15.41 -0.15
N LEU A 420 -39.08 15.76 -0.67
CA LEU A 420 -40.37 15.29 -0.16
C LEU A 420 -40.65 13.82 -0.49
N HIS A 421 -40.26 13.35 -1.67
CA HIS A 421 -40.41 11.95 -2.11
C HIS A 421 -39.59 10.99 -1.25
N THR A 422 -38.38 11.40 -0.86
CA THR A 422 -37.41 10.55 -0.16
C THR A 422 -37.36 10.74 1.36
N ALA A 423 -38.18 11.65 1.89
CA ALA A 423 -38.24 11.99 3.31
C ALA A 423 -38.37 10.74 4.22
N GLY A 424 -37.58 10.72 5.30
CA GLY A 424 -37.75 9.78 6.38
C GLY A 424 -39.08 10.02 7.08
N LYS A 425 -39.91 8.98 7.22
CA LYS A 425 -41.19 9.04 7.93
C LYS A 425 -40.96 8.81 9.43
N PRO A 426 -41.74 9.45 10.33
CA PRO A 426 -41.71 9.11 11.74
C PRO A 426 -42.24 7.68 11.96
N GLU A 427 -41.93 7.10 13.11
CA GLU A 427 -42.18 5.68 13.38
C GLU A 427 -43.67 5.31 13.24
N GLY A 428 -43.96 4.24 12.49
CA GLY A 428 -45.34 3.78 12.22
C GLY A 428 -46.15 4.62 11.22
N LYS A 429 -45.56 5.64 10.56
CA LYS A 429 -46.24 6.52 9.60
C LYS A 429 -45.78 6.33 8.16
N THR A 430 -46.63 6.69 7.20
CA THR A 430 -46.32 6.67 5.75
C THR A 430 -46.93 7.87 5.01
N ASP A 431 -48.10 8.29 5.46
CA ASP A 431 -48.82 9.53 5.21
C ASP A 431 -48.02 10.81 5.53
N PRO A 432 -48.36 11.96 4.90
CA PRO A 432 -47.98 13.29 5.39
C PRO A 432 -48.90 13.76 6.54
N SER A 433 -48.53 14.86 7.20
CA SER A 433 -49.37 15.54 8.21
C SER A 433 -49.05 17.04 8.27
N TYR A 434 -49.94 17.86 8.84
CA TYR A 434 -49.68 19.29 9.07
C TYR A 434 -48.65 19.58 10.18
N GLU A 435 -48.22 18.55 10.93
CA GLU A 435 -47.09 18.66 11.86
C GLU A 435 -45.78 18.34 11.11
N TYR A 436 -45.64 17.09 10.62
CA TYR A 436 -44.39 16.55 10.08
C TYR A 436 -44.12 16.91 8.61
N GLY A 437 -45.07 17.57 7.94
CA GLY A 437 -45.05 17.70 6.49
C GLY A 437 -45.00 16.33 5.83
N TRP A 438 -44.07 16.17 4.89
CA TRP A 438 -43.76 14.89 4.25
C TRP A 438 -42.78 14.01 5.04
N GLY A 439 -42.08 14.55 6.06
CA GLY A 439 -41.11 13.84 6.90
C GLY A 439 -39.80 14.61 7.15
N LEU A 440 -38.79 13.94 7.72
CA LEU A 440 -37.43 14.47 7.90
C LEU A 440 -36.59 14.29 6.62
N LEU A 441 -35.78 15.29 6.24
CA LEU A 441 -34.88 15.17 5.09
C LEU A 441 -33.97 13.93 5.19
N ASN A 442 -33.92 13.12 4.13
CA ASN A 442 -32.97 12.02 4.00
C ASN A 442 -32.15 12.17 2.71
N THR A 443 -30.99 12.84 2.83
CA THR A 443 -30.14 13.18 1.68
C THR A 443 -29.56 11.93 1.00
N GLU A 444 -29.35 10.84 1.73
CA GLU A 444 -28.84 9.58 1.16
C GLU A 444 -29.87 8.93 0.22
N LYS A 445 -31.15 8.85 0.63
CA LYS A 445 -32.23 8.35 -0.23
C LYS A 445 -32.41 9.25 -1.47
N ALA A 446 -32.35 10.57 -1.29
CA ALA A 446 -32.37 11.52 -2.42
C ALA A 446 -31.22 11.28 -3.40
N ALA A 447 -30.01 11.07 -2.90
CA ALA A 447 -28.84 10.74 -3.72
C ALA A 447 -28.99 9.38 -4.44
N ARG A 448 -29.54 8.35 -3.78
CA ARG A 448 -29.82 7.04 -4.42
C ARG A 448 -30.82 7.15 -5.59
N VAL A 449 -31.82 8.03 -5.49
CA VAL A 449 -32.75 8.33 -6.60
C VAL A 449 -32.04 9.03 -7.77
N ILE A 450 -31.12 9.97 -7.51
CA ILE A 450 -30.32 10.63 -8.57
C ILE A 450 -29.35 9.65 -9.24
N LEU A 451 -28.70 8.79 -8.46
CA LEU A 451 -27.73 7.79 -8.94
C LEU A 451 -28.41 6.69 -9.78
N ASN A 452 -29.51 6.14 -9.27
CA ASN A 452 -30.30 5.06 -9.86
C ASN A 452 -29.48 3.83 -10.34
N ASP A 453 -28.34 3.53 -9.70
CA ASP A 453 -27.46 2.43 -10.11
C ASP A 453 -28.15 1.04 -10.01
N GLU A 454 -29.13 0.90 -9.12
CA GLU A 454 -29.97 -0.31 -9.00
C GLU A 454 -31.09 -0.38 -10.07
N GLY A 455 -31.40 0.71 -10.78
CA GLY A 455 -32.48 0.79 -11.77
C GLY A 455 -33.90 0.80 -11.19
N LYS A 456 -34.06 1.11 -9.89
CA LYS A 456 -35.31 1.07 -9.13
C LYS A 456 -36.08 2.40 -9.06
N HIS A 457 -35.52 3.46 -9.62
CA HIS A 457 -36.04 4.81 -9.49
C HIS A 457 -36.30 5.48 -10.84
N LEU A 458 -37.10 6.54 -10.84
CA LEU A 458 -37.19 7.51 -11.92
C LEU A 458 -37.05 8.91 -11.33
N LEU A 459 -36.32 9.78 -12.02
CA LEU A 459 -36.25 11.21 -11.77
C LEU A 459 -36.24 11.90 -13.14
N THR A 460 -37.32 12.60 -13.49
CA THR A 460 -37.47 13.23 -14.81
C THR A 460 -38.27 14.54 -14.70
N GLU A 461 -38.02 15.45 -15.63
CA GLU A 461 -38.70 16.74 -15.72
C GLU A 461 -39.58 16.72 -16.98
N GLN A 462 -40.86 17.06 -16.82
CA GLN A 462 -41.90 16.92 -17.85
C GLN A 462 -42.66 18.24 -18.00
N VAL A 463 -43.39 18.40 -19.11
CA VAL A 463 -44.21 19.60 -19.37
C VAL A 463 -45.59 19.17 -19.86
N LEU A 464 -46.61 19.47 -19.06
CA LEU A 464 -48.01 19.31 -19.46
C LEU A 464 -48.44 20.56 -20.24
N GLN A 465 -49.06 20.37 -21.41
CA GLN A 465 -49.62 21.45 -22.23
C GLN A 465 -51.11 21.63 -21.89
N GLN A 466 -51.71 22.78 -22.24
CA GLN A 466 -53.15 23.00 -22.11
C GLN A 466 -53.96 21.92 -22.87
N GLY A 467 -54.91 21.30 -22.18
CA GLY A 467 -55.71 20.17 -22.67
C GLY A 467 -54.93 18.84 -22.76
N GLY A 468 -53.68 18.82 -22.28
CA GLY A 468 -52.79 17.67 -22.36
C GLY A 468 -53.03 16.65 -21.26
N ILE A 469 -52.73 15.39 -21.59
CA ILE A 469 -52.66 14.28 -20.63
C ILE A 469 -51.30 13.60 -20.84
N PHE A 470 -50.51 13.53 -19.77
CA PHE A 470 -49.27 12.76 -19.74
C PHE A 470 -49.55 11.37 -19.16
N THR A 471 -48.87 10.33 -19.68
CA THR A 471 -48.97 8.97 -19.11
C THR A 471 -47.60 8.31 -19.02
N GLN A 472 -47.36 7.57 -17.94
CA GLN A 472 -46.13 6.80 -17.71
C GLN A 472 -46.47 5.43 -17.15
N LYS A 473 -45.75 4.40 -17.60
CA LYS A 473 -45.89 3.03 -17.09
C LYS A 473 -44.74 2.71 -16.14
N PHE A 474 -45.07 2.04 -15.05
CA PHE A 474 -44.14 1.58 -14.01
C PHE A 474 -44.35 0.09 -13.78
N VAL A 475 -43.30 -0.72 -13.90
CA VAL A 475 -43.31 -2.10 -13.42
C VAL A 475 -42.87 -2.08 -11.96
N ALA A 476 -43.62 -2.69 -11.04
CA ALA A 476 -43.29 -2.64 -9.62
C ALA A 476 -42.38 -3.79 -9.18
N LEU A 477 -41.41 -3.50 -8.31
CA LEU A 477 -40.47 -4.49 -7.76
C LEU A 477 -41.16 -5.50 -6.83
N GLY A 478 -42.19 -5.06 -6.11
CA GLY A 478 -43.02 -5.87 -5.21
C GLY A 478 -42.37 -6.29 -3.89
N SER A 479 -41.08 -6.02 -3.68
CA SER A 479 -40.40 -6.19 -2.38
C SER A 479 -40.35 -4.90 -1.55
N GLU A 480 -40.79 -3.78 -2.10
CA GLU A 480 -40.83 -2.46 -1.45
C GLU A 480 -42.00 -1.62 -2.01
N PRO A 481 -42.45 -0.56 -1.31
CA PRO A 481 -43.56 0.28 -1.76
C PRO A 481 -43.29 0.94 -3.12
N LEU A 482 -44.29 0.93 -4.01
CA LEU A 482 -44.29 1.77 -5.20
C LEU A 482 -44.75 3.16 -4.79
N VAL A 483 -43.83 4.12 -4.84
CA VAL A 483 -44.07 5.53 -4.54
C VAL A 483 -43.91 6.31 -5.82
N VAL A 484 -44.87 7.19 -6.12
CA VAL A 484 -44.82 8.12 -7.26
C VAL A 484 -45.17 9.50 -6.75
N THR A 485 -44.40 10.52 -7.14
CA THR A 485 -44.61 11.91 -6.74
C THR A 485 -44.49 12.82 -7.94
N ILE A 486 -45.44 13.74 -8.09
CA ILE A 486 -45.29 14.92 -8.93
C ILE A 486 -45.14 16.18 -8.07
N CYS A 487 -44.35 17.13 -8.53
CA CYS A 487 -44.19 18.44 -7.88
C CYS A 487 -43.97 19.51 -8.95
N TRP A 488 -44.56 20.68 -8.77
CA TRP A 488 -44.43 21.78 -9.73
C TRP A 488 -44.29 23.15 -9.06
N THR A 489 -43.61 24.06 -9.74
CA THR A 489 -43.56 25.47 -9.37
C THR A 489 -44.84 26.10 -9.91
N ASP A 490 -45.80 26.36 -9.04
CA ASP A 490 -47.14 26.83 -9.40
C ASP A 490 -47.14 28.37 -9.48
N PRO A 491 -47.68 28.98 -10.55
CA PRO A 491 -47.74 30.44 -10.67
C PRO A 491 -48.44 31.12 -9.48
N GLU A 492 -48.11 32.38 -9.24
CA GLU A 492 -48.67 33.18 -8.16
C GLU A 492 -50.19 33.34 -8.27
N ALA A 493 -50.87 33.20 -7.14
CA ALA A 493 -52.32 33.36 -7.02
C ALA A 493 -52.69 34.78 -6.58
N LEU A 494 -53.96 35.14 -6.77
CA LEU A 494 -54.48 36.40 -6.22
C LEU A 494 -54.38 36.39 -4.69
N PRO A 495 -53.78 37.42 -4.07
CA PRO A 495 -53.65 37.50 -2.62
C PRO A 495 -55.03 37.61 -1.95
N THR A 496 -55.16 37.06 -0.75
CA THR A 496 -56.33 37.30 0.09
C THR A 496 -56.23 38.71 0.67
N ILE A 497 -57.27 39.53 0.53
CA ILE A 497 -57.33 40.84 1.17
C ILE A 497 -57.65 40.64 2.67
N PRO A 498 -56.83 41.16 3.61
CA PRO A 498 -57.08 41.00 5.04
C PRO A 498 -58.35 41.72 5.50
N SER A 499 -59.26 40.99 6.14
CA SER A 499 -60.54 41.50 6.66
C SER A 499 -61.12 40.54 7.71
N SER A 500 -62.12 40.99 8.48
CA SER A 500 -62.78 40.17 9.50
C SER A 500 -63.55 38.96 8.97
N THR A 501 -63.78 38.86 7.65
CA THR A 501 -64.40 37.70 6.99
C THR A 501 -63.41 36.80 6.26
N THR A 502 -62.12 37.18 6.19
CA THR A 502 -61.07 36.44 5.47
C THR A 502 -59.96 35.91 6.38
N VAL A 503 -60.03 36.14 7.71
CA VAL A 503 -59.01 35.79 8.72
C VAL A 503 -58.48 34.36 8.58
N ASN A 504 -59.36 33.40 8.25
CA ASN A 504 -58.99 32.02 7.97
C ASN A 504 -59.61 31.54 6.63
N SER A 505 -59.07 32.01 5.50
CA SER A 505 -59.73 31.88 4.19
C SER A 505 -59.43 30.55 3.47
N THR A 506 -60.35 29.60 3.56
CA THR A 506 -60.20 28.24 2.98
C THR A 506 -60.23 28.15 1.43
N THR A 507 -60.27 29.29 0.74
CA THR A 507 -60.25 29.42 -0.73
C THR A 507 -58.88 28.98 -1.29
N PRO A 508 -58.81 27.88 -2.09
CA PRO A 508 -57.56 27.35 -2.62
C PRO A 508 -56.68 28.40 -3.32
N LYS A 509 -55.37 28.35 -3.09
CA LYS A 509 -54.37 29.18 -3.78
C LYS A 509 -53.60 28.45 -4.87
N LEU A 510 -53.91 27.18 -5.13
CA LEU A 510 -53.42 26.45 -6.30
C LEU A 510 -53.98 27.09 -7.58
N VAL A 511 -53.12 27.33 -8.58
CA VAL A 511 -53.52 27.98 -9.86
C VAL A 511 -53.54 26.96 -10.99
N ASN A 512 -52.41 26.28 -11.22
CA ASN A 512 -52.30 25.20 -12.18
C ASN A 512 -52.54 23.87 -11.45
N ASP A 513 -53.82 23.54 -11.28
CA ASP A 513 -54.31 22.32 -10.65
C ASP A 513 -54.04 21.09 -11.52
N LEU A 514 -52.99 20.32 -11.19
CA LEU A 514 -52.60 19.06 -11.84
C LEU A 514 -53.14 17.86 -11.06
N ASP A 515 -53.72 16.89 -11.76
CA ASP A 515 -54.24 15.64 -11.17
C ASP A 515 -53.37 14.44 -11.57
N ALA A 516 -52.66 13.84 -10.62
CA ALA A 516 -52.04 12.53 -10.76
C ALA A 516 -53.00 11.41 -10.31
N SER A 517 -53.17 10.39 -11.13
CA SER A 517 -53.86 9.15 -10.75
C SER A 517 -53.12 7.95 -11.32
N MET A 518 -53.17 6.80 -10.64
CA MET A 518 -52.45 5.60 -11.09
C MET A 518 -53.38 4.38 -11.09
N ALA A 519 -53.31 3.56 -12.14
CA ALA A 519 -54.21 2.44 -12.36
C ALA A 519 -53.47 1.10 -12.56
N GLU A 520 -54.06 0.01 -12.08
CA GLU A 520 -53.62 -1.38 -12.28
C GLU A 520 -54.87 -2.24 -12.61
N GLY A 521 -55.08 -2.53 -13.89
CA GLY A 521 -56.33 -3.15 -14.35
C GLY A 521 -57.55 -2.28 -14.01
N PHE A 522 -58.38 -2.75 -13.09
CA PHE A 522 -59.54 -2.02 -12.56
C PHE A 522 -59.27 -1.28 -11.24
N ASN A 523 -58.09 -1.49 -10.63
CA ASN A 523 -57.70 -0.82 -9.39
C ASN A 523 -57.26 0.62 -9.68
N SER A 524 -57.73 1.59 -8.89
CA SER A 524 -57.29 2.99 -8.95
C SER A 524 -56.64 3.41 -7.63
N TYR A 525 -55.53 4.13 -7.75
CA TYR A 525 -54.73 4.65 -6.65
C TYR A 525 -54.62 6.17 -6.78
N GLN A 526 -54.82 6.86 -5.67
CA GLN A 526 -54.94 8.31 -5.61
C GLN A 526 -53.82 8.95 -4.75
N PRO A 527 -53.58 10.26 -4.90
CA PRO A 527 -52.74 11.06 -4.04
C PRO A 527 -53.15 11.05 -2.57
N TRP A 528 -52.27 11.49 -1.69
CA TRP A 528 -52.61 11.83 -0.30
C TRP A 528 -53.28 13.22 -0.23
N VAL A 529 -54.30 13.33 0.61
CA VAL A 529 -55.05 14.56 0.90
C VAL A 529 -55.29 14.64 2.41
N LEU A 530 -55.07 15.82 3.01
CA LEU A 530 -55.41 16.10 4.40
C LEU A 530 -56.69 16.95 4.50
N ASP A 531 -57.26 17.03 5.70
CA ASP A 531 -58.50 17.78 5.94
C ASP A 531 -58.22 18.97 6.88
N PRO A 532 -58.25 20.23 6.38
CA PRO A 532 -57.97 21.39 7.23
C PRO A 532 -59.07 21.66 8.26
N ALA A 533 -60.27 21.07 8.11
CA ALA A 533 -61.31 21.13 9.14
C ALA A 533 -61.08 20.11 10.29
N ALA A 534 -60.16 19.15 10.10
CA ALA A 534 -59.79 18.15 11.09
C ALA A 534 -58.27 17.88 11.09
N PRO A 535 -57.42 18.89 11.33
CA PRO A 535 -55.99 18.87 10.98
C PRO A 535 -55.13 17.84 11.75
N ALA A 536 -55.65 17.29 12.84
CA ALA A 536 -55.01 16.20 13.60
C ALA A 536 -55.29 14.79 13.04
N GLN A 537 -56.13 14.66 12.01
CA GLN A 537 -56.48 13.35 11.42
C GLN A 537 -55.42 12.87 10.41
N PRO A 538 -55.21 11.55 10.27
CA PRO A 538 -54.32 11.00 9.25
C PRO A 538 -54.74 11.37 7.82
N ALA A 539 -53.78 11.44 6.90
CA ALA A 539 -54.09 11.72 5.50
C ALA A 539 -54.95 10.60 4.87
N ARG A 540 -55.90 11.01 4.02
CA ARG A 540 -56.77 10.12 3.24
C ARG A 540 -56.35 10.09 1.77
N LYS A 541 -56.99 9.23 0.98
CA LYS A 541 -56.76 9.12 -0.47
C LYS A 541 -57.83 9.89 -1.26
N GLY A 542 -57.39 10.65 -2.27
CA GLY A 542 -58.26 11.44 -3.14
C GLY A 542 -57.47 12.40 -4.05
N ASN A 543 -58.21 13.19 -4.83
CA ASN A 543 -57.72 14.32 -5.65
C ASN A 543 -57.24 15.46 -4.73
N ASN A 544 -56.01 15.95 -4.91
CA ASN A 544 -55.45 17.06 -4.13
C ASN A 544 -55.45 18.39 -4.92
N PHE A 545 -56.62 19.02 -4.98
CA PHE A 545 -56.84 20.36 -5.55
C PHE A 545 -56.22 21.52 -4.73
N ARG A 546 -55.27 21.26 -3.81
CA ARG A 546 -54.67 22.27 -2.92
C ARG A 546 -53.15 22.34 -3.03
N ASP A 547 -52.46 21.20 -2.94
CA ASP A 547 -50.99 21.17 -2.91
C ASP A 547 -50.36 21.11 -4.31
N ASN A 548 -49.27 21.84 -4.54
CA ASN A 548 -48.41 21.71 -5.73
C ASN A 548 -47.44 20.50 -5.63
N VAL A 549 -47.83 19.49 -4.85
CA VAL A 549 -47.10 18.25 -4.56
C VAL A 549 -48.11 17.12 -4.36
N GLU A 550 -48.19 16.19 -5.30
CA GLU A 550 -49.04 15.00 -5.15
C GLU A 550 -48.19 13.73 -5.04
N GLN A 551 -48.47 12.89 -4.03
CA GLN A 551 -47.82 11.60 -3.84
C GLN A 551 -48.81 10.44 -3.78
N ILE A 552 -48.69 9.54 -4.75
CA ILE A 552 -49.35 8.23 -4.74
C ILE A 552 -48.40 7.25 -4.05
N TYR A 553 -48.95 6.45 -3.14
CA TYR A 553 -48.21 5.47 -2.33
C TYR A 553 -48.96 4.15 -2.37
N ILE A 554 -48.30 3.08 -2.83
CA ILE A 554 -48.81 1.71 -2.86
C ILE A 554 -47.86 0.88 -2.00
N GLY A 555 -48.25 0.59 -0.75
CA GLY A 555 -47.37 -0.05 0.23
C GLY A 555 -46.95 -1.48 -0.10
N ASN A 556 -47.84 -2.24 -0.76
CA ASN A 556 -47.61 -3.63 -1.15
C ASN A 556 -47.99 -3.80 -2.64
N PRO A 557 -47.16 -3.31 -3.59
CA PRO A 557 -47.44 -3.48 -5.01
C PRO A 557 -47.15 -4.92 -5.44
N LEU A 558 -47.83 -5.39 -6.48
CA LEU A 558 -47.60 -6.73 -7.00
C LEU A 558 -46.37 -6.75 -7.93
N LYS A 559 -45.40 -7.61 -7.62
CA LYS A 559 -44.18 -7.75 -8.44
C LYS A 559 -44.53 -8.01 -9.91
N GLY A 560 -43.85 -7.33 -10.83
CA GLY A 560 -44.02 -7.49 -12.27
C GLY A 560 -45.33 -6.92 -12.83
N ARG A 561 -46.23 -6.37 -11.99
CA ARG A 561 -47.42 -5.67 -12.49
C ARG A 561 -47.06 -4.28 -13.01
N THR A 562 -47.72 -3.92 -14.11
CA THR A 562 -47.60 -2.59 -14.73
C THR A 562 -48.67 -1.68 -14.15
N TYR A 563 -48.24 -0.70 -13.37
CA TYR A 563 -49.04 0.42 -12.91
C TYR A 563 -48.92 1.56 -13.93
N THR A 564 -50.03 2.14 -14.36
CA THR A 564 -50.04 3.27 -15.31
C THR A 564 -50.41 4.54 -14.57
N LEU A 565 -49.45 5.46 -14.45
CA LEU A 565 -49.70 6.85 -14.04
C LEU A 565 -50.32 7.61 -15.21
N THR A 566 -51.34 8.41 -14.89
CA THR A 566 -51.91 9.47 -15.72
C THR A 566 -51.75 10.78 -14.97
N VAL A 567 -51.22 11.81 -15.62
CA VAL A 567 -51.20 13.19 -15.11
C VAL A 567 -52.01 14.06 -16.08
N SER A 568 -53.09 14.64 -15.58
CA SER A 568 -53.95 15.60 -16.28
C SER A 568 -53.95 16.93 -15.54
N HIS A 569 -54.77 17.89 -15.97
CA HIS A 569 -54.99 19.13 -15.24
C HIS A 569 -56.44 19.60 -15.36
N LYS A 570 -56.86 20.50 -14.48
CA LYS A 570 -58.15 21.19 -14.56
C LYS A 570 -57.99 22.56 -15.21
N ASN A 571 -59.12 23.17 -15.61
CA ASN A 571 -59.22 24.57 -16.03
C ASN A 571 -58.26 24.97 -17.17
N ILE A 572 -57.82 26.24 -17.19
CA ILE A 572 -56.81 26.77 -18.10
C ILE A 572 -55.52 26.95 -17.31
N LEU A 573 -54.45 26.29 -17.75
CA LEU A 573 -53.11 26.49 -17.22
C LEU A 573 -52.68 27.93 -17.49
N LYS A 574 -52.33 28.67 -16.43
CA LYS A 574 -51.64 29.95 -16.54
C LYS A 574 -50.32 29.72 -17.27
N ASN A 575 -50.03 30.54 -18.29
CA ASN A 575 -48.98 30.38 -19.30
C ASN A 575 -49.16 29.22 -20.31
N GLY A 576 -50.34 28.58 -20.35
CA GLY A 576 -50.71 27.56 -21.35
C GLY A 576 -50.01 26.20 -21.22
N ARG A 577 -49.11 26.05 -20.23
CA ARG A 577 -48.34 24.83 -19.94
C ARG A 577 -47.83 24.87 -18.49
N GLN A 578 -47.62 23.71 -17.90
CA GLN A 578 -47.00 23.56 -16.58
C GLN A 578 -45.85 22.55 -16.62
N PRO A 579 -44.60 22.97 -16.36
CA PRO A 579 -43.51 22.06 -16.05
C PRO A 579 -43.72 21.38 -14.69
N PHE A 580 -43.47 20.07 -14.61
CA PHE A 580 -43.54 19.30 -13.37
C PHE A 580 -42.41 18.27 -13.29
N ALA A 581 -41.90 18.05 -12.09
CA ALA A 581 -41.03 16.93 -11.78
C ALA A 581 -41.86 15.66 -11.63
N LEU A 582 -41.36 14.53 -12.14
CA LEU A 582 -41.91 13.20 -11.91
C LEU A 582 -40.84 12.31 -11.30
N ILE A 583 -41.16 11.74 -10.13
CA ILE A 583 -40.24 11.01 -9.28
C ILE A 583 -40.90 9.69 -8.88
N ALA A 584 -40.20 8.57 -9.03
CA ALA A 584 -40.71 7.27 -8.64
C ALA A 584 -39.64 6.40 -7.96
N SER A 585 -40.08 5.51 -7.07
CA SER A 585 -39.28 4.52 -6.35
C SER A 585 -40.07 3.22 -6.18
N GLY A 586 -39.38 2.09 -6.02
CA GLY A 586 -40.00 0.76 -5.97
C GLY A 586 -40.23 0.14 -7.35
N LEU A 587 -39.51 0.61 -8.37
CA LEU A 587 -39.59 0.08 -9.72
C LEU A 587 -38.81 -1.23 -9.84
N GLU A 588 -39.36 -2.19 -10.58
CA GLU A 588 -38.57 -3.30 -11.10
C GLU A 588 -37.68 -2.78 -12.22
N LYS A 589 -36.37 -3.05 -12.15
CA LYS A 589 -35.43 -2.65 -13.19
C LYS A 589 -35.90 -3.23 -14.54
N PRO A 590 -36.12 -2.40 -15.58
CA PRO A 590 -36.56 -2.90 -16.88
C PRO A 590 -35.57 -3.92 -17.46
N ASP A 591 -36.02 -5.16 -17.64
CA ASP A 591 -35.24 -6.15 -18.40
C ASP A 591 -35.37 -5.86 -19.90
N CYS A 592 -34.43 -5.06 -20.39
CA CYS A 592 -34.33 -4.72 -21.80
C CYS A 592 -33.56 -5.77 -22.62
N GLY A 593 -33.24 -6.95 -22.04
CA GLY A 593 -32.38 -7.97 -22.66
C GLY A 593 -30.92 -7.52 -22.85
N GLN A 594 -30.54 -6.38 -22.29
CA GLN A 594 -29.22 -5.76 -22.49
C GLN A 594 -28.19 -6.37 -21.55
N THR A 595 -27.08 -6.83 -22.13
CA THR A 595 -25.90 -7.26 -21.38
C THR A 595 -24.73 -6.32 -21.65
N ALA A 596 -23.91 -6.13 -20.62
CA ALA A 596 -22.60 -5.51 -20.69
C ALA A 596 -21.55 -6.50 -20.18
N ALA A 597 -20.44 -6.63 -20.89
CA ALA A 597 -19.34 -7.52 -20.57
C ALA A 597 -18.04 -6.94 -21.10
N ILE A 598 -16.98 -7.03 -20.29
CA ILE A 598 -15.61 -6.71 -20.70
C ILE A 598 -14.96 -7.99 -21.25
N THR A 599 -14.11 -7.83 -22.27
CA THR A 599 -13.15 -8.83 -22.74
C THR A 599 -11.74 -8.22 -22.66
N PRO A 600 -10.77 -8.84 -21.95
CA PRO A 600 -10.88 -10.06 -21.16
C PRO A 600 -11.84 -9.90 -19.96
N GLY A 601 -12.73 -10.87 -19.75
CA GLY A 601 -13.79 -10.84 -18.72
C GLY A 601 -13.40 -11.40 -17.36
N THR A 602 -12.10 -11.50 -17.10
CA THR A 602 -11.47 -12.02 -15.88
C THR A 602 -10.44 -11.03 -15.40
N ASP A 603 -10.11 -11.02 -14.11
CA ASP A 603 -8.99 -10.23 -13.58
C ASP A 603 -7.69 -10.47 -14.40
N THR A 604 -6.93 -9.41 -14.65
CA THR A 604 -5.76 -9.40 -15.55
C THR A 604 -4.55 -8.71 -14.93
N THR A 605 -3.38 -8.95 -15.52
CA THR A 605 -2.13 -8.29 -15.15
C THR A 605 -1.69 -7.32 -16.25
N LEU A 606 -1.44 -6.07 -15.89
CA LEU A 606 -0.75 -5.08 -16.70
C LEU A 606 0.77 -5.29 -16.54
N CYS A 607 1.44 -5.63 -17.64
CA CYS A 607 2.88 -5.88 -17.64
C CYS A 607 3.69 -4.57 -17.77
N PRO A 608 4.94 -4.52 -17.25
CA PRO A 608 5.76 -3.31 -17.28
C PRO A 608 5.94 -2.76 -18.70
N GLY A 609 5.67 -1.45 -18.86
CA GLY A 609 5.84 -0.75 -20.14
C GLY A 609 4.85 -1.14 -21.25
N GLN A 610 3.84 -1.97 -20.96
CA GLN A 610 2.77 -2.34 -21.89
C GLN A 610 1.45 -1.67 -21.53
N THR A 611 0.54 -1.60 -22.50
CA THR A 611 -0.86 -1.24 -22.31
C THR A 611 -1.76 -2.43 -22.62
N LEU A 612 -2.95 -2.46 -22.02
CA LEU A 612 -3.95 -3.50 -22.23
C LEU A 612 -5.20 -2.88 -22.85
N THR A 613 -5.77 -3.48 -23.89
CA THR A 613 -7.07 -3.05 -24.43
C THR A 613 -8.20 -3.87 -23.82
N LEU A 614 -9.10 -3.21 -23.09
CA LEU A 614 -10.38 -3.74 -22.67
C LEU A 614 -11.43 -3.46 -23.75
N TRP A 615 -12.24 -4.47 -24.07
CA TRP A 615 -13.30 -4.39 -25.08
C TRP A 615 -14.68 -4.64 -24.46
N ALA A 616 -15.64 -3.80 -24.78
CA ALA A 616 -17.05 -4.05 -24.48
C ALA A 616 -17.70 -4.92 -25.56
N ASN A 617 -18.67 -5.75 -25.18
CA ASN A 617 -19.54 -6.43 -26.14
C ASN A 617 -20.31 -5.42 -27.01
N ALA A 618 -20.54 -5.77 -28.27
CA ALA A 618 -21.29 -4.91 -29.18
C ALA A 618 -22.80 -4.94 -28.88
N GLY A 619 -23.47 -3.81 -29.09
CA GLY A 619 -24.92 -3.68 -29.08
C GLY A 619 -25.38 -2.47 -29.90
N ASN A 620 -26.63 -2.49 -30.38
CA ASN A 620 -27.17 -1.45 -31.26
C ASN A 620 -27.36 -0.13 -30.50
N SER A 621 -26.80 0.95 -31.05
CA SER A 621 -26.86 2.31 -30.49
C SER A 621 -26.39 2.43 -29.03
N TYR A 622 -25.52 1.53 -28.59
CA TYR A 622 -24.91 1.60 -27.25
C TYR A 622 -23.98 2.82 -27.12
N ILE A 623 -24.23 3.63 -26.10
CA ILE A 623 -23.24 4.55 -25.53
C ILE A 623 -22.56 3.81 -24.37
N TYR A 624 -21.23 3.70 -24.43
CA TYR A 624 -20.41 3.08 -23.40
C TYR A 624 -19.84 4.16 -22.49
N GLU A 625 -20.01 3.97 -21.19
CA GLU A 625 -19.27 4.66 -20.13
C GLU A 625 -18.31 3.67 -19.51
N TRP A 626 -17.01 3.89 -19.69
CA TRP A 626 -15.96 3.12 -19.04
C TRP A 626 -15.67 3.72 -17.67
N LEU A 627 -15.63 2.88 -16.65
CA LEU A 627 -15.38 3.27 -15.27
C LEU A 627 -14.07 2.65 -14.75
N LEU A 628 -13.40 3.40 -13.87
CA LEU A 628 -12.26 2.98 -13.07
C LEU A 628 -12.53 3.32 -11.60
N ASP A 629 -12.55 2.29 -10.76
CA ASP A 629 -12.87 2.38 -9.32
C ASP A 629 -14.17 3.15 -9.06
N GLY A 630 -15.19 2.93 -9.91
CA GLY A 630 -16.51 3.57 -9.87
C GLY A 630 -16.62 4.94 -10.58
N ASN A 631 -15.51 5.51 -11.07
CA ASN A 631 -15.46 6.84 -11.69
C ASN A 631 -15.44 6.72 -13.22
N VAL A 632 -16.28 7.46 -13.94
CA VAL A 632 -16.29 7.44 -15.42
C VAL A 632 -15.03 8.10 -15.97
N ILE A 633 -14.27 7.36 -16.77
CA ILE A 633 -12.99 7.79 -17.38
C ILE A 633 -13.05 7.97 -18.90
N LYS A 634 -14.04 7.37 -19.58
CA LYS A 634 -14.29 7.56 -21.02
C LYS A 634 -15.78 7.35 -21.31
N LYS A 635 -16.38 8.22 -22.12
CA LYS A 635 -17.79 8.10 -22.58
C LYS A 635 -17.88 8.29 -24.09
N GLY A 636 -18.68 7.47 -24.77
CA GLY A 636 -18.92 7.60 -26.21
C GLY A 636 -19.43 6.31 -26.87
N THR A 637 -19.34 6.22 -28.19
CA THR A 637 -19.66 5.00 -28.96
C THR A 637 -18.51 3.99 -29.00
N ASP A 638 -17.33 4.34 -28.47
CA ASP A 638 -16.14 3.51 -28.45
C ASP A 638 -16.28 2.31 -27.50
N ARG A 639 -16.51 1.13 -28.08
CA ARG A 639 -16.47 -0.16 -27.36
C ARG A 639 -15.08 -0.60 -26.89
N SER A 640 -14.09 0.29 -26.85
CA SER A 640 -12.72 -0.04 -26.42
C SER A 640 -12.08 1.05 -25.55
N LEU A 641 -11.28 0.58 -24.60
CA LEU A 641 -10.49 1.37 -23.68
C LEU A 641 -9.07 0.79 -23.62
N GLU A 642 -8.06 1.62 -23.84
CA GLU A 642 -6.68 1.29 -23.56
C GLU A 642 -6.35 1.68 -22.11
N VAL A 643 -5.83 0.73 -21.32
CA VAL A 643 -5.53 0.92 -19.89
C VAL A 643 -4.03 0.81 -19.63
N ASN A 644 -3.54 1.72 -18.79
CA ASN A 644 -2.13 1.86 -18.42
C ASN A 644 -1.93 2.06 -16.90
N ARG A 645 -2.95 1.73 -16.09
CA ARG A 645 -2.96 1.83 -14.63
C ARG A 645 -3.68 0.60 -14.03
N PRO A 646 -3.33 0.18 -12.81
CA PRO A 646 -4.12 -0.80 -12.08
C PRO A 646 -5.42 -0.19 -11.52
N GLY A 647 -6.40 -1.05 -11.23
CA GLY A 647 -7.68 -0.69 -10.60
C GLY A 647 -8.83 -1.61 -11.02
N ALA A 648 -10.03 -1.33 -10.53
CA ALA A 648 -11.26 -2.05 -10.85
C ALA A 648 -11.96 -1.39 -12.06
N TYR A 649 -11.97 -2.07 -13.21
CA TYR A 649 -12.58 -1.57 -14.44
C TYR A 649 -13.97 -2.15 -14.69
N GLU A 650 -14.89 -1.29 -15.11
CA GLU A 650 -16.26 -1.63 -15.48
C GLU A 650 -16.67 -0.90 -16.76
N VAL A 651 -17.68 -1.40 -17.48
CA VAL A 651 -18.32 -0.67 -18.57
C VAL A 651 -19.84 -0.69 -18.42
N ARG A 652 -20.44 0.51 -18.46
CA ARG A 652 -21.89 0.73 -18.46
C ARG A 652 -22.31 1.03 -19.89
N ALA A 653 -22.98 0.07 -20.53
CA ALA A 653 -23.57 0.22 -21.85
C ALA A 653 -25.02 0.72 -21.71
N SER A 654 -25.38 1.75 -22.48
CA SER A 654 -26.66 2.46 -22.36
C SER A 654 -27.32 2.67 -23.71
N THR A 655 -28.62 2.40 -23.82
CA THR A 655 -29.44 2.81 -24.98
C THR A 655 -30.92 2.90 -24.62
N ALA A 656 -31.63 3.87 -25.21
CA ALA A 656 -33.09 4.05 -25.11
C ALA A 656 -33.71 3.94 -23.69
N GLY A 657 -33.05 4.53 -22.68
CA GLY A 657 -33.51 4.53 -21.28
C GLY A 657 -33.11 3.30 -20.46
N CYS A 658 -32.44 2.32 -21.07
CA CYS A 658 -31.91 1.14 -20.40
C CYS A 658 -30.40 1.26 -20.17
N THR A 659 -29.90 0.65 -19.08
CA THR A 659 -28.47 0.58 -18.76
C THR A 659 -28.07 -0.81 -18.23
N ALA A 660 -26.99 -1.36 -18.77
CA ALA A 660 -26.35 -2.58 -18.31
C ALA A 660 -24.90 -2.27 -17.89
N THR A 661 -24.50 -2.65 -16.69
CA THR A 661 -23.11 -2.56 -16.23
C THR A 661 -22.46 -3.94 -16.26
N SER A 662 -21.21 -4.02 -16.70
CA SER A 662 -20.47 -5.27 -16.72
C SER A 662 -20.18 -5.78 -15.31
N LYS A 663 -19.75 -7.05 -15.21
CA LYS A 663 -18.94 -7.47 -14.07
C LYS A 663 -17.65 -6.65 -14.03
N THR A 664 -17.15 -6.39 -12.83
CA THR A 664 -15.86 -5.78 -12.57
C THR A 664 -14.72 -6.66 -13.09
N VAL A 665 -13.73 -6.05 -13.75
CA VAL A 665 -12.45 -6.69 -14.14
C VAL A 665 -11.33 -5.94 -13.44
N LYS A 666 -10.60 -6.60 -12.55
CA LYS A 666 -9.47 -5.96 -11.85
C LYS A 666 -8.21 -6.10 -12.69
N VAL A 667 -7.58 -4.97 -12.98
CA VAL A 667 -6.26 -4.90 -13.60
C VAL A 667 -5.24 -4.67 -12.48
N GLN A 668 -4.29 -5.59 -12.31
CA GLN A 668 -3.19 -5.46 -11.34
C GLN A 668 -1.88 -5.13 -12.08
N SER A 669 -1.00 -4.33 -11.49
CA SER A 669 0.37 -4.25 -11.99
C SER A 669 1.17 -5.50 -11.63
N SER A 670 2.18 -5.81 -12.46
CA SER A 670 3.31 -6.64 -12.07
C SER A 670 4.59 -5.83 -12.20
N ASP A 671 5.38 -5.81 -11.14
CA ASP A 671 6.65 -5.09 -11.06
C ASP A 671 7.82 -6.03 -11.43
N VAL A 672 7.59 -6.96 -12.37
CA VAL A 672 8.57 -7.97 -12.77
C VAL A 672 9.63 -7.36 -13.70
N PHE A 673 10.89 -7.49 -13.31
CA PHE A 673 12.04 -7.17 -14.18
C PHE A 673 12.97 -8.38 -14.22
N ALA A 674 13.73 -8.53 -15.30
CA ALA A 674 14.72 -9.59 -15.46
C ALA A 674 16.12 -9.00 -15.58
N ASP A 675 17.00 -9.38 -14.67
CA ASP A 675 18.37 -8.86 -14.61
C ASP A 675 19.35 -9.92 -14.10
N ILE A 676 20.52 -10.01 -14.72
CA ILE A 676 21.63 -10.88 -14.30
C ILE A 676 22.63 -10.03 -13.52
N THR A 677 23.02 -10.43 -12.31
CA THR A 677 23.92 -9.66 -11.43
C THR A 677 25.30 -9.44 -12.07
N GLN A 678 25.85 -10.48 -12.69
CA GLN A 678 27.10 -10.43 -13.44
C GLN A 678 26.85 -9.77 -14.82
N LYS A 679 27.72 -8.84 -15.23
CA LYS A 679 27.54 -8.00 -16.44
C LYS A 679 28.72 -8.11 -17.41
N GLY A 680 28.45 -7.81 -18.68
CA GLY A 680 29.48 -7.58 -19.70
C GLY A 680 30.01 -8.87 -20.34
N GLU A 681 31.30 -8.87 -20.66
CA GLU A 681 32.03 -10.03 -21.17
C GLU A 681 32.84 -10.68 -20.04
N ILE A 682 32.59 -11.95 -19.77
CA ILE A 682 33.12 -12.68 -18.61
C ILE A 682 33.98 -13.85 -19.11
N LEU A 683 35.30 -13.70 -19.03
CA LEU A 683 36.26 -14.76 -19.33
C LEU A 683 36.49 -15.66 -18.10
N VAL A 684 36.28 -16.97 -18.26
CA VAL A 684 36.40 -17.97 -17.20
C VAL A 684 37.47 -18.99 -17.57
N CYS A 685 38.53 -19.09 -16.77
CA CYS A 685 39.72 -19.91 -17.09
C CYS A 685 39.68 -21.36 -16.57
N ASP A 686 38.52 -21.78 -16.06
CA ASP A 686 38.29 -23.03 -15.32
C ASP A 686 37.07 -23.74 -15.93
N SER A 687 37.16 -25.06 -16.14
CA SER A 687 36.07 -25.87 -16.68
C SER A 687 34.86 -25.97 -15.75
N ARG A 688 34.98 -25.55 -14.49
CA ARG A 688 33.87 -25.42 -13.54
C ARG A 688 32.91 -24.27 -13.86
N GLY A 689 33.27 -23.34 -14.76
CA GLY A 689 32.39 -22.25 -15.16
C GLY A 689 32.15 -21.16 -14.10
N MET A 690 31.13 -20.34 -14.29
CA MET A 690 30.75 -19.23 -13.40
C MET A 690 29.27 -19.34 -12.96
N GLU A 691 28.96 -19.05 -11.70
CA GLU A 691 27.56 -18.93 -11.24
C GLU A 691 27.00 -17.57 -11.68
N LEU A 692 26.08 -17.58 -12.63
CA LEU A 692 25.24 -16.43 -12.96
C LEU A 692 24.04 -16.40 -11.98
N SER A 693 23.74 -15.21 -11.44
CA SER A 693 22.60 -14.99 -10.53
C SER A 693 21.60 -14.02 -11.14
N ALA A 694 20.32 -14.33 -11.02
CA ALA A 694 19.20 -13.47 -11.41
C ALA A 694 18.65 -12.70 -10.19
N ASN A 695 17.99 -11.57 -10.43
CA ASN A 695 17.20 -10.88 -9.41
C ASN A 695 16.04 -11.76 -8.92
N THR A 696 15.76 -11.75 -7.61
CA THR A 696 14.74 -12.60 -6.98
C THR A 696 13.52 -11.82 -6.52
N GLY A 697 12.35 -12.47 -6.54
CA GLY A 697 11.08 -11.86 -6.11
C GLY A 697 10.00 -12.90 -5.80
N PRO A 698 8.97 -12.52 -5.01
CA PRO A 698 7.89 -13.43 -4.65
C PRO A 698 7.06 -13.83 -5.88
N GLY A 699 6.89 -15.14 -6.08
CA GLY A 699 6.17 -15.69 -7.23
C GLY A 699 6.88 -15.54 -8.59
N TYR A 700 8.17 -15.21 -8.60
CA TYR A 700 8.98 -15.23 -9.82
C TYR A 700 9.27 -16.68 -10.25
N THR A 701 9.09 -16.96 -11.54
CA THR A 701 9.59 -18.18 -12.21
C THR A 701 10.74 -17.81 -13.14
N TYR A 702 11.70 -18.72 -13.34
CA TYR A 702 12.91 -18.46 -14.12
C TYR A 702 13.05 -19.47 -15.26
N GLN A 703 13.66 -19.04 -16.35
CA GLN A 703 14.20 -19.90 -17.40
C GLN A 703 15.45 -19.23 -17.96
N TRP A 704 16.61 -19.84 -17.78
CA TRP A 704 17.84 -19.36 -18.42
C TRP A 704 17.86 -19.72 -19.89
N LEU A 705 18.48 -18.86 -20.71
CA LEU A 705 18.68 -19.06 -22.13
C LEU A 705 20.16 -18.87 -22.45
N ARG A 706 20.67 -19.64 -23.42
CA ARG A 706 21.98 -19.46 -24.03
C ARG A 706 21.76 -19.31 -25.53
N ASP A 707 22.28 -18.22 -26.10
CA ASP A 707 22.15 -17.89 -27.53
C ASP A 707 20.68 -17.91 -27.99
N GLY A 708 19.79 -17.32 -27.17
CA GLY A 708 18.34 -17.28 -27.37
C GLY A 708 17.59 -18.61 -27.13
N THR A 709 18.31 -19.72 -26.91
CA THR A 709 17.72 -21.06 -26.73
C THR A 709 17.57 -21.40 -25.23
N PRO A 710 16.41 -21.89 -24.76
CA PRO A 710 16.23 -22.29 -23.35
C PRO A 710 17.20 -23.39 -22.91
N VAL A 711 17.92 -23.17 -21.81
CA VAL A 711 18.80 -24.18 -21.20
C VAL A 711 17.94 -25.17 -20.41
N ALA A 712 17.97 -26.45 -20.79
CA ALA A 712 17.11 -27.47 -20.20
C ALA A 712 17.30 -27.60 -18.67
N GLY A 713 16.21 -27.58 -17.91
CA GLY A 713 16.22 -27.69 -16.45
C GLY A 713 16.73 -26.44 -15.70
N ALA A 714 17.21 -25.40 -16.38
CA ALA A 714 17.74 -24.19 -15.74
C ALA A 714 16.60 -23.23 -15.34
N THR A 715 15.84 -23.61 -14.31
CA THR A 715 14.66 -22.89 -13.79
C THR A 715 14.85 -22.25 -12.42
N ASN A 716 16.06 -22.33 -11.86
CA ASN A 716 16.45 -21.69 -10.61
C ASN A 716 16.90 -20.22 -10.84
N PRO A 717 16.85 -19.35 -9.81
CA PRO A 717 17.41 -17.99 -9.87
C PRO A 717 18.94 -17.93 -10.00
N ARG A 718 19.62 -19.08 -10.05
CA ARG A 718 21.06 -19.19 -10.31
C ARG A 718 21.33 -20.28 -11.34
N HIS A 719 22.37 -20.11 -12.15
CA HIS A 719 22.78 -21.07 -13.18
C HIS A 719 24.30 -21.08 -13.33
N GLN A 720 24.89 -22.28 -13.35
CA GLN A 720 26.32 -22.47 -13.59
C GLN A 720 26.59 -22.46 -15.11
N ALA A 721 27.15 -21.36 -15.61
CA ALA A 721 27.58 -21.24 -17.00
C ALA A 721 28.92 -21.93 -17.21
N THR A 722 28.89 -23.20 -17.62
CA THR A 722 30.06 -24.07 -17.89
C THR A 722 30.49 -24.10 -19.37
N GLU A 723 29.73 -23.45 -20.26
CA GLU A 723 29.99 -23.35 -21.69
C GLU A 723 30.01 -21.87 -22.11
N SER A 724 30.70 -21.56 -23.20
CA SER A 724 30.66 -20.22 -23.80
C SER A 724 29.30 -19.93 -24.46
N GLY A 725 28.84 -18.67 -24.40
CA GLY A 725 27.62 -18.22 -25.07
C GLY A 725 27.05 -16.91 -24.52
N MET A 726 26.00 -16.41 -25.17
CA MET A 726 25.23 -15.25 -24.74
C MET A 726 24.11 -15.68 -23.78
N TYR A 727 24.31 -15.47 -22.49
CA TYR A 727 23.38 -15.88 -21.44
C TYR A 727 22.33 -14.79 -21.14
N GLN A 728 21.07 -15.21 -21.06
CA GLN A 728 19.93 -14.39 -20.63
C GLN A 728 19.11 -15.15 -19.59
N VAL A 729 18.33 -14.44 -18.78
CA VAL A 729 17.27 -15.04 -17.95
C VAL A 729 15.93 -14.46 -18.35
N ARG A 730 14.95 -15.33 -18.59
CA ARG A 730 13.54 -14.96 -18.66
C ARG A 730 12.91 -15.15 -17.28
N ILE A 731 12.36 -14.07 -16.72
CA ILE A 731 11.64 -14.08 -15.45
C ILE A 731 10.15 -13.87 -15.72
N GLY A 732 9.31 -14.71 -15.12
CA GLY A 732 7.85 -14.62 -15.20
C GLY A 732 7.20 -14.33 -13.85
N GLN A 733 6.14 -13.53 -13.83
CA GLN A 733 5.30 -13.29 -12.65
C GLN A 733 3.87 -12.93 -13.10
N ARG A 734 2.84 -13.52 -12.47
CA ARG A 734 1.41 -13.22 -12.74
C ARG A 734 1.00 -13.23 -14.23
N GLY A 735 1.64 -14.07 -15.04
CA GLY A 735 1.39 -14.17 -16.49
C GLY A 735 2.25 -13.23 -17.36
N CYS A 736 2.86 -12.18 -16.79
CA CYS A 736 3.88 -11.40 -17.47
C CYS A 736 5.20 -12.18 -17.53
N ALA A 737 5.97 -11.98 -18.61
CA ALA A 737 7.31 -12.52 -18.75
C ALA A 737 8.24 -11.50 -19.42
N VAL A 738 9.43 -11.32 -18.85
CA VAL A 738 10.46 -10.35 -19.27
C VAL A 738 11.80 -11.07 -19.40
N VAL A 739 12.66 -10.60 -20.31
CA VAL A 739 13.97 -11.20 -20.58
C VAL A 739 15.07 -10.18 -20.29
N SER A 740 16.13 -10.60 -19.62
CA SER A 740 17.26 -9.74 -19.29
C SER A 740 18.05 -9.29 -20.52
N ALA A 741 18.86 -8.23 -20.35
CA ALA A 741 20.00 -8.02 -21.23
C ALA A 741 20.90 -9.26 -21.25
N ALA A 742 21.58 -9.49 -22.38
CA ALA A 742 22.47 -10.63 -22.55
C ALA A 742 23.84 -10.37 -21.91
N THR A 743 24.38 -11.40 -21.25
CA THR A 743 25.72 -11.42 -20.63
C THR A 743 26.57 -12.43 -21.38
N ARG A 744 27.73 -12.03 -21.90
CA ARG A 744 28.61 -12.93 -22.65
C ARG A 744 29.49 -13.68 -21.67
N VAL A 745 29.41 -15.01 -21.66
CA VAL A 745 30.36 -15.86 -20.93
C VAL A 745 31.26 -16.57 -21.95
N GLU A 746 32.56 -16.60 -21.66
CA GLU A 746 33.57 -17.28 -22.48
C GLU A 746 34.40 -18.19 -21.58
N VAL A 747 34.27 -19.51 -21.75
CA VAL A 747 34.96 -20.51 -20.94
C VAL A 747 36.17 -21.04 -21.71
N THR A 748 37.38 -20.76 -21.21
CA THR A 748 38.66 -21.16 -21.81
C THR A 748 39.50 -21.91 -20.77
N PRO A 749 39.36 -23.25 -20.63
CA PRO A 749 40.07 -24.01 -19.60
C PRO A 749 41.60 -23.93 -19.75
N VAL A 750 42.29 -23.57 -18.67
CA VAL A 750 43.76 -23.56 -18.59
C VAL A 750 44.23 -24.37 -17.38
N LYS A 751 44.99 -25.44 -17.64
CA LYS A 751 45.62 -26.24 -16.59
C LYS A 751 47.10 -25.86 -16.43
N ALA A 752 47.52 -25.61 -15.19
CA ALA A 752 48.91 -25.26 -14.85
C ALA A 752 49.60 -26.26 -13.92
N ASP A 753 48.90 -27.27 -13.40
CA ASP A 753 49.44 -28.18 -12.38
C ASP A 753 50.66 -28.94 -12.89
N LEU A 754 51.77 -28.86 -12.15
CA LEU A 754 53.02 -29.54 -12.46
C LEU A 754 52.89 -31.04 -12.18
N ASP A 755 53.50 -31.85 -13.06
CA ASP A 755 53.49 -33.32 -12.97
C ASP A 755 54.25 -33.81 -11.71
N PRO A 756 53.61 -34.51 -10.76
CA PRO A 756 54.27 -35.04 -9.56
C PRO A 756 55.09 -36.30 -9.82
N ALA A 757 55.01 -36.92 -11.01
CA ALA A 757 55.71 -38.16 -11.34
C ALA A 757 57.19 -37.96 -11.75
N VAL A 758 57.68 -36.71 -11.77
CA VAL A 758 59.06 -36.37 -12.15
C VAL A 758 59.88 -35.98 -10.92
N SER A 759 61.12 -36.47 -10.83
CA SER A 759 62.00 -36.18 -9.70
C SER A 759 62.31 -34.68 -9.60
N ALA A 760 61.84 -34.05 -8.52
CA ALA A 760 62.18 -32.69 -8.12
C ALA A 760 63.52 -32.62 -7.36
N ILE A 761 64.47 -33.52 -7.66
CA ILE A 761 65.72 -33.68 -6.92
C ILE A 761 66.91 -33.59 -7.86
N ILE A 762 67.83 -32.67 -7.56
CA ILE A 762 69.09 -32.47 -8.25
C ILE A 762 70.10 -33.47 -7.70
N CYS A 763 70.36 -34.55 -8.44
CA CYS A 763 71.25 -35.63 -8.02
C CYS A 763 72.68 -35.40 -8.51
N ASN A 764 73.65 -35.21 -7.60
CA ASN A 764 75.08 -35.06 -7.94
C ASN A 764 75.33 -34.03 -9.08
N GLY A 765 74.65 -32.88 -9.00
CA GLY A 765 74.73 -31.80 -9.99
C GLY A 765 73.89 -32.01 -11.27
N LYS A 766 73.26 -33.17 -11.48
CA LYS A 766 72.31 -33.39 -12.59
C LYS A 766 70.98 -32.71 -12.28
N ALA A 767 70.48 -31.91 -13.21
CA ALA A 767 69.28 -31.09 -13.02
C ALA A 767 68.00 -31.94 -12.78
N ALA A 768 67.11 -31.44 -11.92
CA ALA A 768 65.75 -31.95 -11.79
C ALA A 768 64.92 -31.52 -13.02
N LEU A 769 63.98 -32.35 -13.48
CA LEU A 769 63.15 -32.05 -14.65
C LEU A 769 61.71 -31.77 -14.22
N LEU A 770 61.26 -30.52 -14.33
CA LEU A 770 59.87 -30.14 -14.09
C LEU A 770 59.09 -30.15 -15.42
N LYS A 771 57.81 -30.54 -15.36
CA LYS A 771 56.90 -30.58 -16.52
C LYS A 771 55.56 -29.93 -16.19
N ALA A 772 55.10 -29.06 -17.08
CA ALA A 772 53.76 -28.49 -17.11
C ALA A 772 52.88 -29.24 -18.13
N PRO A 773 51.54 -29.09 -18.09
CA PRO A 773 50.65 -29.65 -19.11
C PRO A 773 50.96 -29.01 -20.48
N GLN A 774 51.30 -29.83 -21.49
CA GLN A 774 51.71 -29.33 -22.80
C GLN A 774 50.53 -29.31 -23.79
N GLU A 775 50.07 -28.12 -24.15
CA GLU A 775 49.06 -27.90 -25.19
C GLU A 775 49.53 -26.92 -26.27
N LYS A 776 49.00 -27.06 -27.50
CA LYS A 776 49.47 -26.31 -28.68
C LYS A 776 49.27 -24.79 -28.58
N ALA A 777 48.25 -24.34 -27.84
CA ALA A 777 47.93 -22.93 -27.66
C ALA A 777 48.52 -22.31 -26.37
N TYR A 778 49.18 -23.12 -25.54
CA TYR A 778 49.69 -22.68 -24.24
C TYR A 778 51.06 -22.00 -24.37
N THR A 779 51.23 -20.90 -23.64
CA THR A 779 52.54 -20.25 -23.43
C THR A 779 52.91 -20.29 -21.95
N TYR A 780 54.20 -20.45 -21.66
CA TYR A 780 54.71 -20.74 -20.32
C TYR A 780 55.60 -19.60 -19.82
N SER A 781 55.59 -19.37 -18.52
CA SER A 781 56.50 -18.45 -17.83
C SER A 781 56.87 -19.06 -16.49
N TRP A 782 58.10 -19.53 -16.36
CA TRP A 782 58.57 -20.18 -15.14
C TRP A 782 59.12 -19.18 -14.13
N PHE A 783 58.92 -19.47 -12.85
CA PHE A 783 59.39 -18.68 -11.72
C PHE A 783 60.29 -19.53 -10.83
N TYR A 784 61.33 -18.91 -10.28
CA TYR A 784 62.19 -19.46 -9.23
C TYR A 784 62.16 -18.52 -8.02
N ASN A 785 61.73 -19.02 -6.86
CA ASN A 785 61.52 -18.24 -5.64
C ASN A 785 60.74 -16.92 -5.93
N ASN A 786 59.59 -17.04 -6.61
CA ASN A 786 58.75 -15.95 -7.13
C ASN A 786 59.39 -14.99 -8.16
N THR A 787 60.66 -15.17 -8.54
CA THR A 787 61.33 -14.37 -9.57
C THR A 787 61.17 -15.01 -10.94
N LEU A 788 60.77 -14.25 -11.96
CA LEU A 788 60.60 -14.75 -13.34
C LEU A 788 61.94 -15.22 -13.94
N LEU A 789 61.97 -16.44 -14.47
CA LEU A 789 63.08 -16.99 -15.23
C LEU A 789 62.98 -16.54 -16.69
N SER A 790 63.65 -15.42 -17.02
CA SER A 790 63.69 -14.91 -18.39
C SER A 790 64.20 -15.97 -19.37
N GLY A 791 63.51 -16.14 -20.50
CA GLY A 791 63.79 -17.16 -21.51
C GLY A 791 63.23 -18.56 -21.23
N ALA A 792 62.72 -18.86 -20.03
CA ALA A 792 62.10 -20.14 -19.73
C ALA A 792 60.62 -20.17 -20.19
N THR A 793 60.42 -20.53 -21.47
CA THR A 793 59.09 -20.55 -22.13
C THR A 793 58.65 -21.93 -22.65
N SER A 794 59.41 -22.99 -22.36
CA SER A 794 59.02 -24.39 -22.66
C SER A 794 57.98 -24.91 -21.67
N ALA A 795 57.22 -25.95 -22.06
CA ALA A 795 56.40 -26.75 -21.13
C ALA A 795 57.24 -27.57 -20.13
N THR A 796 58.57 -27.60 -20.29
CA THR A 796 59.52 -28.29 -19.42
C THR A 796 60.63 -27.37 -18.95
N LEU A 797 61.16 -27.62 -17.73
CA LEU A 797 62.26 -26.85 -17.16
C LEU A 797 63.28 -27.78 -16.49
N GLN A 798 64.56 -27.59 -16.81
CA GLN A 798 65.67 -28.18 -16.05
C GLN A 798 66.02 -27.27 -14.86
N ALA A 799 65.61 -27.67 -13.66
CA ALA A 799 65.93 -26.99 -12.42
C ALA A 799 67.35 -27.37 -11.95
N VAL A 800 68.29 -26.44 -12.08
CA VAL A 800 69.72 -26.57 -11.72
C VAL A 800 70.07 -25.96 -10.35
N LYS A 801 69.08 -25.47 -9.60
CA LYS A 801 69.25 -24.90 -8.25
C LYS A 801 68.16 -25.42 -7.30
N PRO A 802 68.44 -25.69 -6.02
CA PRO A 802 67.39 -25.94 -5.05
C PRO A 802 66.58 -24.68 -4.76
N GLY A 803 65.27 -24.81 -4.54
CA GLY A 803 64.35 -23.70 -4.30
C GLY A 803 62.92 -24.00 -4.76
N ARG A 804 62.04 -23.00 -4.72
CA ARG A 804 60.65 -23.13 -5.19
C ARG A 804 60.55 -22.79 -6.66
N TYR A 805 59.85 -23.63 -7.41
CA TYR A 805 59.55 -23.42 -8.82
C TYR A 805 58.05 -23.44 -9.06
N ALA A 806 57.56 -22.55 -9.92
CA ALA A 806 56.18 -22.53 -10.39
C ALA A 806 56.13 -22.15 -11.87
N VAL A 807 55.03 -22.48 -12.55
CA VAL A 807 54.78 -22.07 -13.93
C VAL A 807 53.49 -21.27 -14.00
N GLU A 808 53.50 -20.14 -14.70
CA GLU A 808 52.28 -19.52 -15.21
C GLU A 808 52.06 -20.00 -16.64
N VAL A 809 50.89 -20.58 -16.87
CA VAL A 809 50.41 -21.06 -18.18
C VAL A 809 49.36 -20.07 -18.69
N ARG A 810 49.46 -19.67 -19.96
CA ARG A 810 48.49 -18.77 -20.59
C ARG A 810 47.93 -19.35 -21.87
N ASN A 811 46.62 -19.16 -22.07
CA ASN A 811 45.91 -19.45 -23.32
C ASN A 811 45.04 -18.23 -23.67
N GLY A 812 45.41 -17.49 -24.71
CA GLY A 812 44.77 -16.21 -25.04
C GLY A 812 44.80 -15.22 -23.87
N GLY A 813 43.63 -14.74 -23.45
CA GLY A 813 43.49 -13.86 -22.28
C GLY A 813 43.64 -14.58 -20.93
N CYS A 814 43.42 -15.90 -20.88
CA CYS A 814 43.44 -16.66 -19.64
C CYS A 814 44.86 -16.94 -19.14
N ARG A 815 45.06 -16.86 -17.82
CA ARG A 815 46.33 -17.10 -17.13
C ARG A 815 46.06 -17.87 -15.85
N VAL A 816 46.75 -18.99 -15.65
CA VAL A 816 46.68 -19.80 -14.43
C VAL A 816 48.10 -20.13 -13.99
N ARG A 817 48.39 -19.96 -12.70
CA ARG A 817 49.70 -20.29 -12.11
C ARG A 817 49.59 -21.59 -11.32
N SER A 818 50.60 -22.45 -11.44
CA SER A 818 50.74 -23.66 -10.65
C SER A 818 50.93 -23.38 -9.16
N THR A 819 50.71 -24.41 -8.34
CA THR A 819 51.32 -24.47 -7.01
C THR A 819 52.85 -24.46 -7.09
N ASP A 820 53.52 -24.03 -6.03
CA ASP A 820 54.99 -24.08 -5.92
C ASP A 820 55.44 -25.53 -5.70
N VAL A 821 56.30 -26.06 -6.59
CA VAL A 821 57.06 -27.30 -6.38
C VAL A 821 58.42 -26.96 -5.75
N VAL A 822 58.79 -27.67 -4.69
CA VAL A 822 60.10 -27.51 -4.02
C VAL A 822 61.11 -28.45 -4.66
N VAL A 823 62.10 -27.90 -5.36
CA VAL A 823 63.26 -28.64 -5.86
C VAL A 823 64.34 -28.67 -4.78
N GLN A 824 64.88 -29.85 -4.51
CA GLN A 824 65.96 -30.07 -3.55
C GLN A 824 67.25 -30.49 -4.26
N GLN A 825 68.40 -30.36 -3.60
CA GLN A 825 69.66 -30.93 -4.08
C GLN A 825 70.13 -32.00 -3.10
N VAL A 826 70.45 -33.17 -3.64
CA VAL A 826 70.97 -34.31 -2.89
C VAL A 826 72.25 -34.76 -3.57
N ASN A 827 73.36 -34.63 -2.83
CA ASN A 827 74.65 -35.15 -3.26
C ASN A 827 74.89 -36.46 -2.51
N VAL A 828 75.30 -37.50 -3.23
CA VAL A 828 75.66 -38.81 -2.68
C VAL A 828 77.02 -39.18 -3.24
N ALA A 829 78.01 -39.31 -2.36
CA ALA A 829 79.30 -39.91 -2.65
C ALA A 829 79.38 -41.29 -1.98
N ALA A 830 80.24 -42.16 -2.50
CA ALA A 830 80.49 -43.48 -1.94
C ALA A 830 82.00 -43.75 -1.89
N ASP A 831 82.51 -44.09 -0.72
CA ASP A 831 83.92 -44.32 -0.41
C ASP A 831 84.06 -45.32 0.75
N ILE A 832 85.19 -46.02 0.85
CA ILE A 832 85.44 -47.10 1.83
C ILE A 832 86.76 -46.89 2.57
N ILE A 833 86.70 -46.96 3.90
CA ILE A 833 87.85 -46.87 4.81
C ILE A 833 88.05 -48.24 5.52
N PRO A 834 89.28 -48.76 5.65
CA PRO A 834 90.53 -48.23 5.10
C PRO A 834 90.63 -48.40 3.57
N PRO A 835 91.07 -47.36 2.83
CA PRO A 835 91.34 -47.49 1.40
C PRO A 835 92.70 -48.18 1.17
N ALA A 836 92.79 -48.92 0.06
CA ALA A 836 93.90 -49.82 -0.31
C ALA A 836 94.07 -51.07 0.59
N THR A 837 94.84 -52.03 0.09
CA THR A 837 94.83 -53.44 0.54
C THR A 837 95.09 -53.62 2.03
N THR A 838 94.12 -54.18 2.75
CA THR A 838 94.23 -54.50 4.18
C THR A 838 94.25 -56.02 4.39
N GLN A 839 95.17 -56.50 5.23
CA GLN A 839 95.29 -57.92 5.57
C GLN A 839 94.34 -58.27 6.72
N ILE A 840 93.66 -59.42 6.62
CA ILE A 840 92.87 -60.00 7.71
C ILE A 840 93.76 -61.03 8.43
N PRO A 841 94.11 -60.86 9.72
CA PRO A 841 94.87 -61.86 10.47
C PRO A 841 94.11 -63.20 10.57
N PRO A 842 94.80 -64.35 10.65
CA PRO A 842 94.14 -65.66 10.77
C PRO A 842 93.19 -65.72 11.97
N GLY A 843 91.91 -66.05 11.73
CA GLY A 843 90.87 -66.10 12.76
C GLY A 843 90.31 -64.74 13.22
N ALA A 844 90.78 -63.63 12.65
CA ALA A 844 90.27 -62.29 12.95
C ALA A 844 89.26 -61.79 11.89
N SER A 845 88.76 -60.57 12.08
CA SER A 845 87.95 -59.84 11.10
C SER A 845 88.50 -58.43 10.87
N VAL A 846 88.16 -57.85 9.73
CA VAL A 846 88.35 -56.42 9.43
C VAL A 846 86.97 -55.77 9.31
N VAL A 847 86.85 -54.49 9.62
CA VAL A 847 85.62 -53.71 9.41
C VAL A 847 85.86 -52.72 8.29
N LEU A 848 85.15 -52.88 7.18
CA LEU A 848 85.07 -51.88 6.12
C LEU A 848 84.01 -50.85 6.51
N LYS A 849 84.36 -49.57 6.43
CA LYS A 849 83.49 -48.45 6.78
C LYS A 849 83.19 -47.62 5.54
N ALA A 850 81.93 -47.59 5.12
CA ALA A 850 81.44 -46.62 4.15
C ALA A 850 81.39 -45.21 4.76
N ASN A 851 81.45 -44.18 3.93
CA ASN A 851 81.13 -42.82 4.36
C ASN A 851 79.65 -42.75 4.79
N TYR A 852 79.41 -42.38 6.06
CA TYR A 852 78.07 -42.37 6.64
C TYR A 852 77.45 -40.98 6.64
N GLU A 853 76.25 -40.86 6.05
CA GLU A 853 75.35 -39.72 6.22
C GLU A 853 73.93 -40.20 6.51
N LEU A 854 73.11 -39.31 7.09
CA LEU A 854 71.74 -39.63 7.51
C LEU A 854 70.81 -39.76 6.29
N GLY A 855 70.04 -40.84 6.21
CA GLY A 855 69.13 -41.12 5.09
C GLY A 855 69.78 -41.88 3.92
N ASN A 856 71.08 -42.13 3.97
CA ASN A 856 71.75 -43.05 3.05
C ASN A 856 71.30 -44.50 3.29
N TYR A 857 71.02 -45.21 2.21
CA TYR A 857 70.89 -46.66 2.12
C TYR A 857 72.13 -47.23 1.44
N TYR A 858 72.60 -48.40 1.89
CA TYR A 858 73.88 -49.00 1.46
C TYR A 858 73.62 -50.35 0.81
N GLU A 859 74.32 -50.64 -0.27
CA GLU A 859 74.33 -51.92 -0.96
C GLU A 859 75.79 -52.38 -1.07
N TRP A 860 76.21 -53.35 -0.27
CA TRP A 860 77.58 -53.88 -0.38
C TRP A 860 77.66 -55.00 -1.43
N TYR A 861 78.78 -55.04 -2.14
CA TYR A 861 79.08 -56.05 -3.15
C TYR A 861 80.41 -56.72 -2.79
N ARG A 862 80.50 -58.04 -2.97
CA ARG A 862 81.73 -58.82 -2.90
C ARG A 862 81.94 -59.54 -4.23
N ASN A 863 83.10 -59.33 -4.84
CA ASN A 863 83.45 -59.86 -6.17
C ASN A 863 82.36 -59.53 -7.22
N ALA A 864 81.86 -58.28 -7.19
CA ALA A 864 80.72 -57.75 -7.97
C ALA A 864 79.34 -58.41 -7.72
N VAL A 865 79.21 -59.36 -6.79
CA VAL A 865 77.92 -59.94 -6.38
C VAL A 865 77.34 -59.15 -5.20
N LEU A 866 76.07 -58.75 -5.30
CA LEU A 866 75.35 -58.04 -4.23
C LEU A 866 75.23 -58.92 -2.96
N MET A 867 75.66 -58.38 -1.82
CA MET A 867 75.49 -58.97 -0.50
C MET A 867 74.12 -58.56 0.05
N THR A 868 73.07 -59.31 -0.31
CA THR A 868 71.63 -58.95 -0.16
C THR A 868 71.12 -58.63 1.25
N HIS A 869 71.94 -58.78 2.29
CA HIS A 869 71.60 -58.48 3.68
C HIS A 869 72.49 -57.40 4.30
N GLU A 870 73.57 -57.01 3.62
CA GLU A 870 74.55 -56.04 4.10
C GLU A 870 74.13 -54.63 3.67
N THR A 871 73.39 -53.96 4.56
CA THR A 871 72.82 -52.62 4.32
C THR A 871 73.26 -51.57 5.34
N ALA A 872 74.20 -51.93 6.23
CA ALA A 872 74.80 -51.02 7.21
C ALA A 872 76.00 -50.25 6.60
N PRO A 873 76.35 -49.05 7.13
CA PRO A 873 77.59 -48.35 6.75
C PRO A 873 78.88 -49.02 7.25
N LEU A 874 78.77 -50.09 8.02
CA LEU A 874 79.89 -50.88 8.55
C LEU A 874 79.67 -52.33 8.13
N LEU A 875 80.58 -52.87 7.32
CA LEU A 875 80.60 -54.26 6.90
C LEU A 875 81.75 -54.99 7.61
N THR A 876 81.44 -55.99 8.42
CA THR A 876 82.46 -56.80 9.11
C THR A 876 82.78 -58.03 8.29
N VAL A 877 84.04 -58.19 7.90
CA VAL A 877 84.50 -59.20 6.94
C VAL A 877 85.55 -60.13 7.55
N THR A 878 85.33 -61.43 7.42
CA THR A 878 86.19 -62.53 7.91
C THR A 878 86.87 -63.31 6.78
N GLN A 879 86.62 -62.93 5.52
CA GLN A 879 87.11 -63.60 4.33
C GLN A 879 87.70 -62.59 3.35
N GLY A 880 88.76 -62.97 2.63
CA GLY A 880 89.32 -62.16 1.56
C GLY A 880 88.39 -61.98 0.35
N GLY A 881 88.64 -60.95 -0.45
CA GLY A 881 87.84 -60.62 -1.63
C GLY A 881 87.93 -59.16 -2.06
N ALA A 882 87.20 -58.82 -3.13
CA ALA A 882 87.07 -57.48 -3.68
C ALA A 882 85.72 -56.88 -3.26
N TYR A 883 85.72 -55.84 -2.42
CA TYR A 883 84.53 -55.25 -1.82
C TYR A 883 84.25 -53.85 -2.37
N GLN A 884 82.98 -53.55 -2.64
CA GLN A 884 82.51 -52.25 -3.12
C GLN A 884 81.20 -51.90 -2.39
N VAL A 885 80.86 -50.62 -2.28
CA VAL A 885 79.55 -50.17 -1.76
C VAL A 885 78.89 -49.21 -2.75
N ALA A 886 77.61 -49.44 -3.02
CA ALA A 886 76.75 -48.42 -3.61
C ALA A 886 75.95 -47.75 -2.50
N ILE A 887 75.78 -46.43 -2.61
CA ILE A 887 75.03 -45.62 -1.65
C ILE A 887 73.90 -44.92 -2.39
N GLN A 888 72.70 -44.96 -1.82
CA GLN A 888 71.50 -44.31 -2.34
C GLN A 888 70.90 -43.36 -1.28
N ASN A 889 70.48 -42.16 -1.68
CA ASN A 889 69.73 -41.25 -0.80
C ASN A 889 68.71 -40.46 -1.65
N GLN A 890 67.44 -40.45 -1.23
CA GLN A 890 66.32 -39.76 -1.90
C GLN A 890 66.31 -39.91 -3.45
N GLY A 891 66.57 -41.12 -3.97
CA GLY A 891 66.56 -41.43 -5.41
C GLY A 891 67.86 -41.11 -6.17
N CYS A 892 68.86 -40.54 -5.50
CA CYS A 892 70.21 -40.34 -6.05
C CYS A 892 71.12 -41.51 -5.63
N ARG A 893 71.96 -42.03 -6.55
CA ARG A 893 72.86 -43.18 -6.30
C ARG A 893 74.30 -42.89 -6.75
N ALA A 894 75.27 -43.41 -6.00
CA ALA A 894 76.70 -43.44 -6.33
C ALA A 894 77.34 -44.77 -5.92
N GLU A 895 78.53 -45.08 -6.45
CA GLU A 895 79.27 -46.32 -6.19
C GLU A 895 80.72 -45.99 -5.83
N SER A 896 81.30 -46.75 -4.91
CA SER A 896 82.68 -46.55 -4.43
C SER A 896 83.72 -47.14 -5.39
N ALA A 897 84.99 -46.80 -5.16
CA ALA A 897 86.09 -47.65 -5.59
C ALA A 897 86.09 -48.99 -4.85
N THR A 898 86.78 -50.00 -5.41
CA THR A 898 86.84 -51.36 -4.86
C THR A 898 88.03 -51.54 -3.92
N VAL A 899 87.81 -52.12 -2.73
CA VAL A 899 88.83 -52.45 -1.73
C VAL A 899 89.12 -53.95 -1.73
N LEU A 900 90.40 -54.33 -1.73
CA LEU A 900 90.86 -55.71 -1.76
C LEU A 900 91.38 -56.17 -0.39
N LEU A 901 90.95 -57.35 0.06
CA LEU A 901 91.33 -57.92 1.36
C LEU A 901 91.87 -59.34 1.22
N TRP A 902 92.87 -59.69 2.05
CA TRP A 902 93.60 -60.96 1.98
C TRP A 902 93.79 -61.58 3.37
N GLY A 903 93.48 -62.86 3.52
CA GLY A 903 93.55 -63.61 4.80
C GLY A 903 92.18 -64.02 5.35
N GLY A 904 92.18 -64.92 6.36
CA GLY A 904 90.98 -65.49 6.98
C GLY A 904 91.21 -66.94 7.46
N THR A 905 90.17 -67.60 7.97
CA THR A 905 90.18 -69.05 8.20
C THR A 905 90.18 -69.81 6.87
N PRO A 906 90.91 -70.94 6.73
CA PRO A 906 91.02 -71.64 5.46
C PRO A 906 89.72 -72.36 5.09
N ASP A 907 88.97 -71.75 4.17
CA ASP A 907 88.30 -72.50 3.11
C ASP A 907 89.36 -73.38 2.39
N THR A 908 88.98 -74.54 1.86
CA THR A 908 89.90 -75.58 1.38
C THR A 908 90.50 -75.29 0.00
N THR A 909 91.05 -74.09 -0.18
CA THR A 909 91.89 -73.70 -1.32
C THR A 909 93.21 -73.09 -0.83
N PRO A 910 94.38 -73.75 -1.07
CA PRO A 910 95.68 -73.16 -0.78
C PRO A 910 95.90 -71.89 -1.63
N ILE A 911 96.23 -70.78 -0.98
CA ILE A 911 96.42 -69.49 -1.65
C ILE A 911 97.88 -69.37 -2.12
N ILE A 912 98.08 -69.26 -3.43
CA ILE A 912 99.32 -68.78 -4.05
C ILE A 912 99.05 -67.41 -4.69
N THR A 913 99.92 -66.44 -4.45
CA THR A 913 99.77 -65.04 -4.88
C THR A 913 100.78 -64.65 -5.97
N GLY A 914 100.46 -63.63 -6.77
CA GLY A 914 101.41 -63.04 -7.74
C GLY A 914 101.38 -63.67 -9.15
N LEU A 915 100.69 -63.10 -10.13
CA LEU A 915 99.63 -62.10 -10.02
C LEU A 915 98.26 -62.78 -10.10
N VAL A 916 97.98 -63.63 -9.12
CA VAL A 916 96.71 -63.46 -8.42
C VAL A 916 96.75 -62.06 -7.79
N PRO A 917 95.89 -61.04 -8.11
CA PRO A 917 94.94 -60.84 -9.22
C PRO A 917 94.34 -62.04 -9.97
N SER A 918 94.48 -62.10 -11.30
CA SER A 918 94.61 -63.32 -12.09
C SER A 918 95.45 -63.02 -13.35
N VAL A 919 96.29 -63.96 -13.78
CA VAL A 919 97.24 -63.72 -14.89
C VAL A 919 96.62 -64.08 -16.23
N ASP A 920 96.47 -63.07 -17.08
CA ASP A 920 96.55 -63.10 -18.55
C ASP A 920 96.40 -64.47 -19.26
N SER A 921 95.16 -65.00 -19.33
CA SER A 921 94.86 -66.10 -20.26
C SER A 921 94.83 -65.65 -21.73
N SER A 922 94.83 -64.34 -22.01
CA SER A 922 94.69 -63.78 -23.36
C SER A 922 95.89 -64.04 -24.28
N ARG A 923 96.97 -64.64 -23.78
CA ARG A 923 98.25 -64.80 -24.51
C ARG A 923 98.88 -66.19 -24.50
N MET A 924 98.33 -67.18 -23.80
CA MET A 924 98.80 -68.57 -23.91
C MET A 924 97.88 -69.48 -24.73
N VAL A 925 96.56 -69.26 -24.73
CA VAL A 925 95.61 -70.02 -25.57
C VAL A 925 94.88 -69.05 -26.51
N ILE A 926 94.91 -69.32 -27.80
CA ILE A 926 94.24 -68.55 -28.84
C ILE A 926 93.12 -69.42 -29.42
N LEU A 927 91.88 -68.94 -29.29
CA LEU A 927 90.68 -69.52 -29.91
C LEU A 927 90.18 -68.57 -30.99
N TYR A 928 90.22 -68.98 -32.26
CA TYR A 928 89.81 -68.11 -33.36
C TYR A 928 89.19 -68.87 -34.55
N PRO A 929 88.15 -68.33 -35.21
CA PRO A 929 87.29 -67.25 -34.73
C PRO A 929 86.45 -67.70 -33.53
N ASN A 930 86.15 -66.79 -32.60
CA ASN A 930 85.24 -67.03 -31.48
C ASN A 930 84.34 -65.78 -31.32
N PRO A 931 83.04 -65.84 -31.67
CA PRO A 931 82.29 -67.01 -32.14
C PRO A 931 82.75 -67.62 -33.47
N THR A 932 82.46 -68.91 -33.67
CA THR A 932 82.74 -69.66 -34.90
C THR A 932 81.44 -70.15 -35.58
N HIS A 933 81.48 -70.36 -36.90
CA HIS A 933 80.40 -70.98 -37.68
C HIS A 933 80.75 -72.38 -38.22
N GLU A 934 82.00 -72.64 -38.63
CA GLU A 934 82.39 -73.90 -39.30
C GLU A 934 83.69 -74.51 -38.79
N MET A 935 84.74 -73.70 -38.57
CA MET A 935 86.05 -74.13 -38.08
C MET A 935 86.46 -73.33 -36.85
N LEU A 936 87.03 -73.98 -35.84
CA LEU A 936 87.65 -73.35 -34.68
C LEU A 936 89.13 -73.75 -34.63
N THR A 937 90.03 -72.79 -34.78
CA THR A 937 91.45 -72.96 -34.50
C THR A 937 91.70 -72.84 -33.00
N VAL A 938 92.48 -73.78 -32.46
CA VAL A 938 92.99 -73.80 -31.09
C VAL A 938 94.51 -73.79 -31.17
N ALA A 939 95.18 -72.72 -30.73
CA ALA A 939 96.64 -72.62 -30.74
C ALA A 939 97.18 -72.22 -29.36
N VAL A 940 98.29 -72.83 -28.92
CA VAL A 940 98.83 -72.70 -27.56
C VAL A 940 100.32 -72.36 -27.60
N HIS A 941 100.76 -71.27 -26.98
CA HIS A 941 102.14 -70.79 -27.14
C HIS A 941 103.18 -71.73 -26.49
N GLN A 942 104.20 -72.15 -27.25
CA GLN A 942 105.04 -73.29 -26.90
C GLN A 942 106.30 -72.89 -26.10
N LEU A 943 106.14 -72.64 -24.80
CA LEU A 943 107.26 -72.33 -23.89
C LEU A 943 107.52 -73.48 -22.89
N GLY A 944 108.50 -74.34 -23.21
CA GLY A 944 109.15 -75.24 -22.25
C GLY A 944 108.45 -76.56 -21.90
N TYR A 945 107.19 -76.76 -22.28
CA TYR A 945 106.44 -78.00 -21.96
C TYR A 945 106.82 -79.18 -22.87
N GLY A 946 106.97 -80.36 -22.27
CA GLY A 946 107.38 -81.60 -22.95
C GLY A 946 106.23 -82.56 -23.27
N GLN A 947 106.41 -83.32 -24.36
CA GLN A 947 105.51 -84.33 -24.93
C GLN A 947 104.17 -83.81 -25.51
N VAL A 948 103.85 -84.31 -26.72
CA VAL A 948 102.71 -83.86 -27.54
C VAL A 948 101.39 -84.08 -26.81
N SER A 949 100.50 -83.08 -26.91
CA SER A 949 99.38 -82.90 -25.99
C SER A 949 98.10 -82.51 -26.75
N SER A 950 96.92 -82.79 -26.20
CA SER A 950 95.65 -82.76 -26.95
C SER A 950 94.66 -81.70 -26.49
N ALA A 951 93.85 -81.24 -27.45
CA ALA A 951 92.66 -80.42 -27.22
C ALA A 951 91.39 -81.25 -27.48
N ALA A 952 90.31 -80.94 -26.77
CA ALA A 952 89.02 -81.62 -26.91
C ALA A 952 87.85 -80.65 -26.73
N VAL A 953 86.91 -80.66 -27.66
CA VAL A 953 85.65 -79.90 -27.58
C VAL A 953 84.71 -80.63 -26.62
N LEU A 954 84.14 -79.91 -25.66
CA LEU A 954 83.21 -80.39 -24.65
C LEU A 954 81.88 -79.62 -24.71
N THR A 955 80.79 -80.24 -24.26
CA THR A 955 79.60 -79.50 -23.83
C THR A 955 79.89 -78.64 -22.58
N ILE A 956 79.02 -77.68 -22.25
CA ILE A 956 79.11 -76.93 -20.99
C ILE A 956 78.91 -77.80 -19.73
N GLN A 957 78.41 -79.03 -19.88
CA GLN A 957 78.36 -80.05 -18.83
C GLN A 957 79.65 -80.90 -18.74
N GLY A 958 80.67 -80.58 -19.55
CA GLY A 958 81.99 -81.24 -19.54
C GLY A 958 82.11 -82.53 -20.35
N GLN A 959 81.09 -82.91 -21.13
CA GLN A 959 81.12 -84.15 -21.92
C GLN A 959 81.84 -83.94 -23.25
N ALA A 960 82.84 -84.77 -23.54
CA ALA A 960 83.66 -84.65 -24.75
C ALA A 960 82.92 -85.08 -26.04
N ILE A 961 83.11 -84.28 -27.09
CA ILE A 961 82.48 -84.44 -28.42
C ILE A 961 83.52 -84.91 -29.45
N VAL A 962 84.69 -84.26 -29.48
CA VAL A 962 85.80 -84.59 -30.39
C VAL A 962 87.13 -84.17 -29.74
N SER A 963 88.20 -84.93 -29.97
CA SER A 963 89.54 -84.70 -29.40
C SER A 963 90.61 -84.90 -30.47
N GLN A 964 91.62 -84.03 -30.50
CA GLN A 964 92.72 -84.05 -31.46
C GLN A 964 94.05 -83.63 -30.81
N PRO A 965 95.20 -84.14 -31.26
CA PRO A 965 96.50 -83.65 -30.84
C PRO A 965 96.75 -82.22 -31.35
N LEU A 966 97.46 -81.42 -30.55
CA LEU A 966 98.03 -80.14 -30.97
C LEU A 966 99.42 -80.39 -31.59
N LEU A 967 99.68 -79.81 -32.77
CA LEU A 967 100.89 -80.01 -33.55
C LEU A 967 101.76 -78.74 -33.56
N PRO A 968 103.11 -78.82 -33.54
CA PRO A 968 103.97 -77.63 -33.55
C PRO A 968 103.90 -76.84 -34.86
N GLU A 969 103.51 -75.57 -34.77
CA GLU A 969 103.48 -74.60 -35.88
C GLU A 969 103.85 -73.19 -35.37
N GLY A 970 104.89 -72.57 -35.92
CA GLY A 970 105.18 -71.14 -35.71
C GLY A 970 105.48 -70.68 -34.27
N GLY A 971 105.89 -71.57 -33.38
CA GLY A 971 106.07 -71.27 -31.94
C GLY A 971 104.83 -71.56 -31.08
N TYR A 972 103.80 -72.16 -31.67
CA TYR A 972 102.59 -72.62 -30.99
C TYR A 972 102.38 -74.13 -31.22
N LEU A 973 101.62 -74.78 -30.34
CA LEU A 973 101.01 -76.08 -30.55
C LEU A 973 99.56 -75.84 -31.00
N LYS A 974 99.18 -76.24 -32.22
CA LYS A 974 97.90 -75.89 -32.85
C LYS A 974 97.11 -77.10 -33.38
N THR A 975 95.79 -77.02 -33.35
CA THR A 975 94.89 -77.94 -34.07
C THR A 975 93.58 -77.22 -34.45
N ASP A 976 92.91 -77.70 -35.50
CA ASP A 976 91.69 -77.10 -36.02
C ASP A 976 90.51 -78.07 -35.91
N PHE A 977 89.40 -77.63 -35.31
CA PHE A 977 88.17 -78.42 -35.16
C PHE A 977 87.12 -77.97 -36.17
N ASN A 978 86.62 -78.92 -36.98
CA ASN A 978 85.39 -78.71 -37.72
C ASN A 978 84.20 -78.84 -36.76
N VAL A 979 83.48 -77.73 -36.60
CA VAL A 979 82.33 -77.58 -35.71
C VAL A 979 81.04 -77.27 -36.48
N ARG A 980 81.06 -77.32 -37.81
CA ARG A 980 79.92 -77.01 -38.69
C ARG A 980 78.68 -77.85 -38.41
N THR A 981 78.87 -79.08 -37.94
CA THR A 981 77.80 -80.03 -37.60
C THR A 981 77.30 -79.93 -36.15
N LEU A 982 77.89 -79.05 -35.32
CA LEU A 982 77.43 -78.82 -33.96
C LEU A 982 76.25 -77.83 -33.92
N PRO A 983 75.24 -78.05 -33.07
CA PRO A 983 74.18 -77.08 -32.80
C PRO A 983 74.73 -75.72 -32.33
N LEU A 984 73.91 -74.68 -32.48
CA LEU A 984 74.27 -73.33 -32.04
C LEU A 984 74.22 -73.26 -30.50
N GLY A 985 75.22 -72.62 -29.88
CA GLY A 985 75.30 -72.50 -28.43
C GLY A 985 76.71 -72.38 -27.87
N ASN A 986 76.80 -72.47 -26.54
CA ASN A 986 78.05 -72.40 -25.79
C ASN A 986 78.70 -73.79 -25.68
N TYR A 987 80.02 -73.82 -25.84
CA TYR A 987 80.86 -75.02 -25.72
C TYR A 987 82.14 -74.68 -24.96
N LEU A 988 82.82 -75.70 -24.44
CA LEU A 988 84.13 -75.55 -23.82
C LEU A 988 85.19 -76.27 -24.67
N ILE A 989 86.43 -75.80 -24.62
CA ILE A 989 87.58 -76.52 -25.16
C ILE A 989 88.52 -76.84 -24.00
N LYS A 990 88.67 -78.13 -23.69
CA LYS A 990 89.66 -78.62 -22.72
C LYS A 990 90.97 -78.89 -23.44
N ILE A 991 92.06 -78.37 -22.92
CA ILE A 991 93.40 -78.55 -23.47
C ILE A 991 94.27 -79.17 -22.39
N THR A 992 94.90 -80.30 -22.70
CA THR A 992 95.85 -80.99 -21.80
C THR A 992 97.26 -80.75 -22.32
N VAL A 993 98.19 -80.31 -21.48
CA VAL A 993 99.62 -80.10 -21.81
C VAL A 993 100.48 -80.73 -20.72
N GLY A 994 101.12 -81.87 -21.04
CA GLY A 994 101.72 -82.73 -20.02
C GLY A 994 100.66 -83.17 -18.99
N GLU A 995 100.94 -82.95 -17.71
CA GLU A 995 99.99 -83.18 -16.60
C GLU A 995 99.01 -82.01 -16.36
N GLN A 996 99.22 -80.85 -17.02
CA GLN A 996 98.38 -79.67 -16.82
C GLN A 996 97.13 -79.70 -17.72
N VAL A 997 96.01 -79.20 -17.19
CA VAL A 997 94.73 -79.12 -17.90
C VAL A 997 94.18 -77.70 -17.83
N PHE A 998 93.98 -77.10 -19.00
CA PHE A 998 93.31 -75.82 -19.22
C PHE A 998 91.90 -76.08 -19.75
N THR A 999 90.98 -75.13 -19.55
CA THR A 999 89.65 -75.18 -20.19
C THR A 999 89.18 -73.76 -20.47
N GLU A 1000 88.84 -73.49 -21.73
CA GLU A 1000 88.40 -72.20 -22.22
C GLU A 1000 87.00 -72.30 -22.86
N HIS A 1001 86.32 -71.17 -23.07
CA HIS A 1001 84.95 -71.11 -23.61
C HIS A 1001 84.90 -70.59 -25.05
N PHE A 1002 84.02 -71.18 -25.86
CA PHE A 1002 83.69 -70.64 -27.19
C PHE A 1002 82.20 -70.77 -27.53
N VAL A 1003 81.76 -69.96 -28.49
CA VAL A 1003 80.37 -69.96 -28.97
C VAL A 1003 80.30 -70.42 -30.43
N LYS A 1004 79.42 -71.38 -30.70
CA LYS A 1004 78.99 -71.76 -32.05
C LYS A 1004 77.79 -70.91 -32.44
N HIS A 1005 77.97 -70.05 -33.45
CA HIS A 1005 76.91 -69.31 -34.13
C HIS A 1005 76.54 -69.97 -35.48
#